data_AF-A0A7Y8G626-F1
#
_entry.id   AF-A0A7Y8G626-F1
#
_cell.length_a   1.000
_cell.length_b   1.000
_cell.length_c   1.000
_cell.angle_alpha   90.00
_cell.angle_beta   90.00
_cell.angle_gamma   90.00
#
_symmetry.space_group_name_H-M   'P 1'
#
loop_
_entity.id
_entity.type
_entity.pdbx_description
1 polymer ?
#
loop_
_entity_poly.entity_id
_entity_poly.type
_entity_poly.pdbx_seq_one_letter_code
_entity_poly.pdbx_strand_id
1 'polypeptide(L)'
;MQNLKIATFNVNGIGARLPNLLQWLEKERPDIVCLQELKAQDKAFPAGDLEAAGYGSLHHGQAAWNGVAILARDSEPLLIQKGLPGAEDDTQSRYLEAAVHGVIVGCLYLPNGNPQPGPKFDYKLRWFEHLIAHAQTLQASERPVVLAGDYNVVPTDFDIYNTRSWLKDALLQPESRECFQRLLSQGWIDSVRHLYPEERVYTFWDYFRQHWQKNSGLRIDHLLLNPVLAPYLKNAGVDAWVRGEGHASDHAPTWIEISSRQTKSKRKPKNDASDAQTASQTSDTLDEYNRKRDFDATSEPSGTATKRKPAKNKTVEPAALQFCIQKHDATRLHYDFRLELDGTLKSWAVPKGPSLDPKSKRLAVHVEDHPLDYATFEGTIPQGHYGAGDVIVWDRGIWKPLSDPAEAYAKGRLKFELQGEKLGGIWNLVKTHIPGKQEQWFLIKHQDEFARPEGDYDIVKAESHSVLSERTIVQKKRSGKSAQPKTGEKAPAPPAKPRTTQLDNAHPSDLPDSLKPELATLVDSAPDGDWRYEIKFDGYRITARVDQGKVQFFTRNGHDWTHKLPRQAEAIAGLALESGWLDGEMVVANEQGVPDFQALQNAFELGRSGNIIFYLFDMPFLNGMDLREVPVEQRREALTKVLERSEDEVLRYSEDFAETPEALLNSACQMQMEGLIGKRVGSPYVSRRSGDWIKLKCKRRQEFVVVGYTEPKGSRSKFGALLLGLHDVDSGELKYAGKVGTGFNQVTLNTIYEQLTPLEAKKPAVVNPPTGFEAKDVHWLKPSLLAEVAFAEITKDGSVRHAVFQGLRNDKPAKSIIEERPAPAPEVERKSEENQSNEVKAKRKAGDDGSTKIRLTHPQRVIDPSSGSTKRDLADYYIGISDWLLPQLLNRPVALVRAPDGIGGELFFQKNAERLAIPGIEIIGKEETGHPVMLINNIEALIGAVQMSTIELHTWNAVSKDLHRPDRFILDLDPDPALPWKSMVEATQLTLTVLDELGLKSFLKTSGGKGIHIVVPLTPKADWDTVKSFSHSIVKHIANLLPDRFSAVSGPKNRVGRIFIDYLRNGLGATTICAYSARTRDGLPVSVPIFRDELKEIKGANVWNIQNLHQRLGELDVDPWADMPKTKQTITAQMRKRIGLK
;
A
#
# COMPACT_ATOMS: atom_id res chain seq x y z
N MET A 1 19.82 -30.39 -20.80
CA MET A 1 19.17 -29.12 -21.16
C MET A 1 17.98 -29.46 -22.04
N GLN A 2 16.79 -28.99 -21.71
CA GLN A 2 15.58 -29.15 -22.50
C GLN A 2 15.57 -28.12 -23.65
N ASN A 3 14.65 -28.24 -24.61
CA ASN A 3 14.45 -27.16 -25.58
C ASN A 3 13.76 -26.00 -24.85
N LEU A 4 14.26 -24.77 -25.00
CA LEU A 4 13.73 -23.59 -24.29
C LEU A 4 13.54 -22.43 -25.25
N LYS A 5 12.42 -21.71 -25.14
CA LYS A 5 12.20 -20.39 -25.76
C LYS A 5 12.39 -19.32 -24.69
N ILE A 6 13.40 -18.47 -24.83
CA ILE A 6 13.73 -17.39 -23.88
C ILE A 6 13.47 -16.06 -24.55
N ALA A 7 12.75 -15.16 -23.87
CA ALA A 7 12.37 -13.87 -24.42
C ALA A 7 12.69 -12.71 -23.47
N THR A 8 12.85 -11.52 -24.03
CA THR A 8 12.86 -10.25 -23.32
C THR A 8 11.80 -9.32 -23.88
N PHE A 9 11.13 -8.57 -23.01
CA PHE A 9 10.07 -7.66 -23.40
C PHE A 9 9.97 -6.46 -22.44
N ASN A 10 10.34 -5.28 -22.90
CA ASN A 10 10.02 -4.04 -22.22
C ASN A 10 8.51 -3.74 -22.41
N VAL A 11 7.74 -3.86 -21.33
CA VAL A 11 6.27 -3.70 -21.35
C VAL A 11 5.83 -2.25 -21.18
N ASN A 12 6.76 -1.34 -20.86
CA ASN A 12 6.50 0.10 -20.68
C ASN A 12 5.39 0.40 -19.65
N GLY A 13 5.22 -0.45 -18.65
CA GLY A 13 4.21 -0.35 -17.59
C GLY A 13 3.25 -1.53 -17.59
N ILE A 14 3.49 -2.47 -16.67
CA ILE A 14 2.81 -3.77 -16.65
C ILE A 14 1.32 -3.64 -16.37
N GLY A 15 0.88 -2.73 -15.49
CA GLY A 15 -0.54 -2.58 -15.16
C GLY A 15 -1.40 -2.22 -16.38
N ALA A 16 -0.94 -1.30 -17.23
CA ALA A 16 -1.69 -0.86 -18.41
C ALA A 16 -1.57 -1.83 -19.60
N ARG A 17 -0.47 -2.60 -19.70
CA ARG A 17 -0.20 -3.54 -20.81
C ARG A 17 -0.38 -5.01 -20.44
N LEU A 18 -0.92 -5.33 -19.27
CA LEU A 18 -1.15 -6.70 -18.83
C LEU A 18 -1.96 -7.52 -19.86
N PRO A 19 -3.04 -6.99 -20.50
CA PRO A 19 -3.77 -7.74 -21.52
C PRO A 19 -2.91 -8.10 -22.74
N ASN A 20 -2.08 -7.17 -23.24
CA ASN A 20 -1.17 -7.44 -24.36
C ASN A 20 -0.11 -8.49 -23.98
N LEU A 21 0.40 -8.42 -22.75
CA LEU A 21 1.35 -9.41 -22.23
C LEU A 21 0.71 -10.80 -22.16
N LEU A 22 -0.48 -10.91 -21.56
CA LEU A 22 -1.19 -12.20 -21.42
C LEU A 22 -1.52 -12.81 -22.79
N GLN A 23 -2.01 -12.01 -23.74
CA GLN A 23 -2.29 -12.47 -25.11
C GLN A 23 -1.03 -13.02 -25.79
N TRP A 24 0.11 -12.34 -25.63
CA TRP A 24 1.37 -12.82 -26.17
C TRP A 24 1.87 -14.09 -25.47
N LEU A 25 1.79 -14.16 -24.13
CA LEU A 25 2.18 -15.35 -23.35
C LEU A 25 1.33 -16.58 -23.70
N GLU A 26 0.03 -16.38 -23.95
CA GLU A 26 -0.89 -17.43 -24.37
C GLU A 26 -0.55 -17.97 -25.77
N LYS A 27 -0.24 -17.08 -26.71
CA LYS A 27 0.03 -17.45 -28.11
C LYS A 27 1.44 -17.99 -28.31
N GLU A 28 2.46 -17.29 -27.83
CA GLU A 28 3.87 -17.56 -28.13
C GLU A 28 4.54 -18.49 -27.13
N ARG A 29 3.91 -18.64 -25.95
CA ARG A 29 4.27 -19.54 -24.85
C ARG A 29 5.78 -19.68 -24.60
N PRO A 30 6.54 -18.58 -24.41
CA PRO A 30 7.95 -18.67 -24.03
C PRO A 30 8.13 -19.45 -22.71
N ASP A 31 9.28 -20.11 -22.54
CA ASP A 31 9.61 -20.81 -21.29
C ASP A 31 10.13 -19.85 -20.21
N ILE A 32 10.83 -18.79 -20.65
CA ILE A 32 11.44 -17.79 -19.78
C ILE A 32 11.20 -16.40 -20.39
N VAL A 33 10.75 -15.44 -19.59
CA VAL A 33 10.54 -14.05 -20.04
C VAL A 33 11.19 -13.06 -19.11
N CYS A 34 12.03 -12.18 -19.63
CA CYS A 34 12.56 -11.02 -18.93
C CYS A 34 11.70 -9.81 -19.23
N LEU A 35 11.03 -9.23 -18.23
CA LEU A 35 10.22 -8.02 -18.38
C LEU A 35 10.99 -6.79 -17.88
N GLN A 36 10.87 -5.68 -18.59
CA GLN A 36 11.46 -4.39 -18.23
C GLN A 36 10.42 -3.26 -18.13
N GLU A 37 10.81 -2.18 -17.46
CA GLU A 37 10.02 -0.96 -17.27
C GLU A 37 8.62 -1.24 -16.68
N LEU A 38 8.59 -1.96 -15.55
CA LEU A 38 7.33 -2.43 -14.95
C LEU A 38 6.39 -1.30 -14.52
N LYS A 39 6.91 -0.16 -14.03
CA LYS A 39 6.12 0.95 -13.46
C LYS A 39 5.13 0.52 -12.37
N ALA A 40 5.50 -0.53 -11.64
CA ALA A 40 4.73 -1.09 -10.54
C ALA A 40 5.69 -1.45 -9.41
N GLN A 41 5.33 -1.12 -8.17
CA GLN A 41 6.02 -1.64 -6.98
C GLN A 41 5.72 -3.13 -6.81
N ASP A 42 6.55 -3.85 -6.02
CA ASP A 42 6.38 -5.29 -5.77
C ASP A 42 4.92 -5.65 -5.38
N LYS A 43 4.26 -4.84 -4.55
CA LYS A 43 2.87 -5.07 -4.12
C LYS A 43 1.81 -4.89 -5.21
N ALA A 44 2.12 -4.14 -6.26
CA ALA A 44 1.21 -3.83 -7.37
C ALA A 44 1.54 -4.65 -8.63
N PHE A 45 2.51 -5.56 -8.56
CA PHE A 45 2.86 -6.46 -9.66
C PHE A 45 1.77 -7.54 -9.80
N PRO A 46 1.23 -7.78 -11.01
CA PRO A 46 0.12 -8.72 -11.25
C PRO A 46 0.59 -10.17 -11.29
N ALA A 47 1.22 -10.65 -10.20
CA ALA A 47 1.70 -12.03 -10.10
C ALA A 47 0.55 -13.04 -10.26
N GLY A 48 -0.63 -12.75 -9.70
CA GLY A 48 -1.78 -13.65 -9.77
C GLY A 48 -2.29 -13.90 -11.20
N ASP A 49 -2.34 -12.85 -12.03
CA ASP A 49 -2.75 -12.99 -13.43
C ASP A 49 -1.74 -13.78 -14.27
N LEU A 50 -0.44 -13.60 -13.98
CA LEU A 50 0.64 -14.32 -14.64
C LEU A 50 0.69 -15.79 -14.19
N GLU A 51 0.48 -16.06 -12.90
CA GLU A 51 0.32 -17.40 -12.36
C GLU A 51 -0.87 -18.11 -12.99
N ALA A 52 -2.01 -17.41 -13.17
CA ALA A 52 -3.18 -17.94 -13.86
C ALA A 52 -2.89 -18.27 -15.33
N ALA A 53 -1.98 -17.54 -15.98
CA ALA A 53 -1.49 -17.84 -17.32
C ALA A 53 -0.41 -18.95 -17.37
N GLY A 54 -0.06 -19.56 -16.23
CA GLY A 54 0.92 -20.65 -16.14
C GLY A 54 2.37 -20.20 -15.97
N TYR A 55 2.60 -18.97 -15.49
CA TYR A 55 3.94 -18.42 -15.29
C TYR A 55 4.19 -18.07 -13.81
N GLY A 56 5.18 -18.71 -13.21
CA GLY A 56 5.77 -18.23 -11.96
C GLY A 56 6.57 -16.96 -12.22
N SER A 57 6.72 -16.11 -11.21
CA SER A 57 7.30 -14.78 -11.40
C SER A 57 8.17 -14.32 -10.24
N LEU A 58 9.31 -13.72 -10.58
CA LEU A 58 10.19 -13.02 -9.66
C LEU A 58 10.36 -11.60 -10.14
N HIS A 59 10.14 -10.62 -9.26
CA HIS A 59 10.11 -9.22 -9.66
C HIS A 59 10.88 -8.31 -8.69
N HIS A 60 11.40 -7.23 -9.26
CA HIS A 60 12.00 -6.10 -8.57
C HIS A 60 11.33 -4.85 -9.12
N GLY A 61 10.23 -4.44 -8.50
CA GLY A 61 9.37 -3.35 -8.92
C GLY A 61 9.77 -2.00 -8.35
N GLN A 62 9.28 -0.94 -9.00
CA GLN A 62 9.34 0.45 -8.56
C GLN A 62 8.18 1.22 -9.20
N ALA A 63 7.60 2.21 -8.50
CA ALA A 63 6.41 2.93 -8.96
C ALA A 63 6.63 3.80 -10.22
N ALA A 64 7.87 4.13 -10.54
CA ALA A 64 8.23 5.06 -11.62
C ALA A 64 8.79 4.28 -12.84
N TRP A 65 9.61 4.94 -13.66
CA TRP A 65 10.20 4.42 -14.90
C TRP A 65 11.13 3.21 -14.75
N ASN A 66 11.11 2.45 -13.66
CA ASN A 66 12.01 1.34 -13.40
C ASN A 66 11.22 0.05 -13.13
N GLY A 67 11.95 -1.04 -12.94
CA GLY A 67 11.43 -2.33 -12.54
C GLY A 67 11.75 -3.40 -13.56
N VAL A 68 12.10 -4.58 -13.07
CA VAL A 68 12.39 -5.77 -13.88
C VAL A 68 11.72 -7.00 -13.28
N ALA A 69 11.33 -7.95 -14.12
CA ALA A 69 10.83 -9.26 -13.68
C ALA A 69 11.37 -10.39 -14.55
N ILE A 70 11.41 -11.59 -13.99
CA ILE A 70 11.66 -12.84 -14.68
C ILE A 70 10.40 -13.69 -14.52
N LEU A 71 9.82 -14.13 -15.63
CA LEU A 71 8.73 -15.10 -15.65
C LEU A 71 9.28 -16.45 -16.08
N ALA A 72 8.75 -17.51 -15.50
CA ALA A 72 9.10 -18.89 -15.85
C ALA A 72 7.83 -19.70 -16.04
N ARG A 73 7.68 -20.32 -17.21
CA ARG A 73 6.53 -21.17 -17.50
C ARG A 73 6.61 -22.44 -16.66
N ASP A 74 5.49 -22.83 -16.06
CA ASP A 74 5.30 -24.04 -15.26
C ASP A 74 6.35 -24.23 -14.13
N SER A 75 6.96 -23.14 -13.65
CA SER A 75 7.98 -23.17 -12.59
C SER A 75 8.15 -21.80 -11.94
N GLU A 76 8.71 -21.74 -10.73
CA GLU A 76 9.06 -20.48 -10.07
C GLU A 76 10.54 -20.13 -10.30
N PRO A 77 10.87 -18.90 -10.74
CA PRO A 77 12.26 -18.47 -10.85
C PRO A 77 12.95 -18.43 -9.47
N LEU A 78 14.14 -19.03 -9.38
CA LEU A 78 14.92 -19.03 -8.14
C LEU A 78 15.85 -17.82 -8.09
N LEU A 79 15.55 -16.85 -7.21
CA LEU A 79 16.37 -15.65 -7.02
C LEU A 79 17.83 -16.00 -6.71
N ILE A 80 18.75 -15.43 -7.49
CA ILE A 80 20.20 -15.46 -7.23
C ILE A 80 20.67 -14.09 -6.72
N GLN A 81 20.29 -13.01 -7.41
CA GLN A 81 20.78 -11.67 -7.14
C GLN A 81 19.70 -10.63 -7.46
N LYS A 82 19.59 -9.59 -6.62
CA LYS A 82 18.69 -8.44 -6.82
C LYS A 82 19.57 -7.17 -6.83
N GLY A 83 19.58 -6.41 -7.93
CA GLY A 83 20.52 -5.31 -8.15
C GLY A 83 21.92 -5.76 -8.59
N LEU A 84 22.72 -4.86 -9.16
CA LEU A 84 24.08 -5.17 -9.62
C LEU A 84 25.09 -5.18 -8.45
N PRO A 85 25.98 -6.18 -8.35
CA PRO A 85 27.09 -6.15 -7.39
C PRO A 85 28.00 -4.94 -7.57
N GLY A 86 28.44 -4.33 -6.46
CA GLY A 86 29.27 -3.11 -6.47
C GLY A 86 28.49 -1.81 -6.69
N ALA A 87 27.17 -1.89 -6.84
CA ALA A 87 26.26 -0.74 -6.91
C ALA A 87 25.23 -0.78 -5.77
N GLU A 88 25.67 -1.11 -4.54
CA GLU A 88 24.79 -1.30 -3.38
C GLU A 88 24.07 -0.02 -2.93
N ASP A 89 24.56 1.15 -3.36
CA ASP A 89 23.94 2.45 -3.15
C ASP A 89 22.91 2.81 -4.23
N ASP A 90 22.79 2.01 -5.30
CA ASP A 90 21.79 2.23 -6.34
C ASP A 90 20.39 1.84 -5.83
N THR A 91 19.48 2.81 -5.90
CA THR A 91 18.09 2.68 -5.46
C THR A 91 17.14 2.31 -6.60
N GLN A 92 17.65 2.15 -7.82
CA GLN A 92 16.84 1.86 -8.99
C GLN A 92 16.72 0.35 -9.26
N SER A 93 15.48 -0.13 -9.34
CA SER A 93 15.15 -1.53 -9.59
C SER A 93 15.40 -1.93 -11.05
N ARG A 94 16.68 -2.11 -11.44
CA ARG A 94 17.09 -2.27 -12.85
C ARG A 94 17.74 -3.62 -13.20
N TYR A 95 18.03 -4.45 -12.21
CA TYR A 95 18.68 -5.74 -12.42
C TYR A 95 18.09 -6.81 -11.49
N LEU A 96 17.88 -8.01 -12.05
CA LEU A 96 17.40 -9.19 -11.35
C LEU A 96 18.01 -10.43 -12.00
N GLU A 97 18.52 -11.34 -11.19
CA GLU A 97 19.16 -12.57 -11.63
C GLU A 97 18.46 -13.78 -10.98
N ALA A 98 18.14 -14.79 -11.78
CA ALA A 98 17.52 -16.01 -11.28
C ALA A 98 17.98 -17.26 -12.03
N ALA A 99 17.93 -18.42 -11.37
CA ALA A 99 18.04 -19.72 -12.03
C ALA A 99 16.64 -20.17 -12.46
N VAL A 100 16.50 -20.51 -13.74
CA VAL A 100 15.25 -20.98 -14.36
C VAL A 100 15.57 -22.09 -15.36
N HIS A 101 14.91 -23.24 -15.25
CA HIS A 101 15.08 -24.38 -16.17
C HIS A 101 16.56 -24.81 -16.41
N GLY A 102 17.42 -24.61 -15.40
CA GLY A 102 18.85 -24.93 -15.47
C GLY A 102 19.72 -23.88 -16.20
N VAL A 103 19.18 -22.69 -16.47
CA VAL A 103 19.88 -21.53 -17.05
C VAL A 103 19.89 -20.41 -16.01
N ILE A 104 21.02 -19.71 -15.88
CA ILE A 104 21.09 -18.44 -15.13
C ILE A 104 20.64 -17.32 -16.06
N VAL A 105 19.67 -16.55 -15.61
CA VAL A 105 19.02 -15.49 -16.39
C VAL A 105 19.26 -14.17 -15.67
N GLY A 106 20.02 -13.27 -16.29
CA GLY A 106 20.16 -11.89 -15.84
C GLY A 106 19.21 -10.99 -16.62
N CYS A 107 18.12 -10.56 -15.98
CA CYS A 107 17.15 -9.60 -16.51
C CYS A 107 17.59 -8.18 -16.18
N LEU A 108 17.73 -7.32 -17.20
CA LEU A 108 18.25 -5.96 -17.01
C LEU A 108 17.45 -4.89 -17.75
N TYR A 109 17.45 -3.69 -17.17
CA TYR A 109 16.90 -2.48 -17.77
C TYR A 109 17.89 -1.32 -17.62
N LEU A 110 18.77 -1.18 -18.62
CA LEU A 110 19.88 -0.24 -18.59
C LEU A 110 19.36 1.21 -18.62
N PRO A 111 19.93 2.16 -17.84
CA PRO A 111 19.45 3.53 -17.83
C PRO A 111 19.48 4.21 -19.21
N ASN A 112 18.41 4.92 -19.58
CA ASN A 112 18.33 5.63 -20.86
C ASN A 112 19.46 6.68 -21.05
N GLY A 113 19.71 7.49 -20.03
CA GLY A 113 20.82 8.44 -19.97
C GLY A 113 20.54 9.85 -20.51
N ASN A 114 19.36 10.15 -21.08
CA ASN A 114 19.05 11.49 -21.55
C ASN A 114 18.63 12.47 -20.43
N PRO A 115 18.98 13.77 -20.53
CA PRO A 115 19.78 14.39 -21.59
C PRO A 115 21.29 14.12 -21.42
N GLN A 116 22.01 14.15 -22.55
CA GLN A 116 23.47 14.03 -22.66
C GLN A 116 24.06 15.36 -23.16
N PRO A 117 25.17 15.86 -22.57
CA PRO A 117 25.78 15.40 -21.32
C PRO A 117 24.99 15.81 -20.08
N GLY A 118 25.28 15.14 -18.98
CA GLY A 118 24.69 15.46 -17.68
C GLY A 118 24.64 14.28 -16.72
N PRO A 119 24.17 14.51 -15.49
CA PRO A 119 24.22 13.53 -14.40
C PRO A 119 23.46 12.23 -14.69
N LYS A 120 22.47 12.25 -15.60
CA LYS A 120 21.76 11.05 -16.04
C LYS A 120 22.61 10.19 -16.98
N PHE A 121 23.41 10.81 -17.85
CA PHE A 121 24.34 10.10 -18.71
C PHE A 121 25.53 9.56 -17.90
N ASP A 122 26.05 10.33 -16.94
CA ASP A 122 27.09 9.87 -16.02
C ASP A 122 26.61 8.65 -15.20
N TYR A 123 25.37 8.69 -14.73
CA TYR A 123 24.74 7.54 -14.07
C TYR A 123 24.62 6.33 -15.00
N LYS A 124 24.20 6.52 -16.25
CA LYS A 124 24.14 5.44 -17.25
C LYS A 124 25.49 4.77 -17.40
N LEU A 125 26.55 5.54 -17.64
CA LEU A 125 27.90 5.00 -17.84
C LEU A 125 28.40 4.27 -16.59
N ARG A 126 28.23 4.86 -15.40
CA ARG A 126 28.62 4.20 -14.13
C ARG A 126 27.87 2.88 -13.93
N TRP A 127 26.55 2.88 -14.15
CA TRP A 127 25.74 1.66 -14.05
C TRP A 127 26.21 0.59 -15.03
N PHE A 128 26.56 0.99 -16.26
CA PHE A 128 27.07 0.08 -17.28
C PHE A 128 28.43 -0.52 -16.90
N GLU A 129 29.31 0.23 -16.26
CA GLU A 129 30.59 -0.31 -15.76
C GLU A 129 30.36 -1.40 -14.70
N HIS A 130 29.40 -1.23 -13.79
CA HIS A 130 29.02 -2.28 -12.84
C HIS A 130 28.48 -3.52 -13.57
N LEU A 131 27.67 -3.33 -14.62
CA LEU A 131 27.19 -4.44 -15.45
C LEU A 131 28.36 -5.16 -16.13
N ILE A 132 29.30 -4.44 -16.75
CA ILE A 132 30.47 -5.03 -17.43
C ILE A 132 31.30 -5.87 -16.44
N ALA A 133 31.55 -5.35 -15.24
CA ALA A 133 32.28 -6.07 -14.21
C ALA A 133 31.57 -7.35 -13.76
N HIS A 134 30.27 -7.28 -13.49
CA HIS A 134 29.47 -8.46 -13.09
C HIS A 134 29.32 -9.47 -14.24
N ALA A 135 29.05 -8.99 -15.44
CA ALA A 135 28.90 -9.82 -16.64
C ALA A 135 30.17 -10.64 -16.93
N GLN A 136 31.37 -10.13 -16.62
CA GLN A 136 32.59 -10.91 -16.77
C GLN A 136 32.60 -12.18 -15.91
N THR A 137 32.02 -12.10 -14.70
CA THR A 137 31.92 -13.27 -13.79
C THR A 137 30.92 -14.30 -14.32
N LEU A 138 29.80 -13.83 -14.87
CA LEU A 138 28.77 -14.67 -15.48
C LEU A 138 29.24 -15.29 -16.80
N GLN A 139 30.01 -14.55 -17.59
CA GLN A 139 30.59 -15.02 -18.84
C GLN A 139 31.57 -16.18 -18.59
N ALA A 140 32.40 -16.04 -17.56
CA ALA A 140 33.38 -17.05 -17.14
C ALA A 140 32.76 -18.27 -16.44
N SER A 141 31.46 -18.23 -16.12
CA SER A 141 30.76 -19.33 -15.47
C SER A 141 30.68 -20.57 -16.36
N GLU A 142 30.93 -21.74 -15.78
CA GLU A 142 30.71 -23.04 -16.44
C GLU A 142 29.22 -23.39 -16.57
N ARG A 143 28.34 -22.56 -16.01
CA ARG A 143 26.88 -22.73 -16.13
C ARG A 143 26.37 -22.03 -17.39
N PRO A 144 25.26 -22.48 -17.97
CA PRO A 144 24.61 -21.75 -19.07
C PRO A 144 24.03 -20.43 -18.57
N VAL A 145 24.39 -19.32 -19.21
CA VAL A 145 23.93 -17.98 -18.81
C VAL A 145 23.40 -17.20 -20.01
N VAL A 146 22.31 -16.47 -19.79
CA VAL A 146 21.77 -15.45 -20.69
C VAL A 146 21.63 -14.12 -19.95
N LEU A 147 22.10 -13.03 -20.56
CA LEU A 147 21.76 -11.66 -20.17
C LEU A 147 20.73 -11.13 -21.16
N ALA A 148 19.55 -10.80 -20.66
CA ALA A 148 18.40 -10.43 -21.48
C ALA A 148 17.77 -9.14 -20.96
N GLY A 149 17.49 -8.20 -21.86
CA GLY A 149 16.91 -6.93 -21.46
C GLY A 149 16.93 -5.84 -22.52
N ASP A 150 16.40 -4.68 -22.13
CA ASP A 150 16.55 -3.43 -22.85
C ASP A 150 17.85 -2.74 -22.39
N TYR A 151 18.82 -2.68 -23.31
CA TYR A 151 20.13 -2.12 -23.07
C TYR A 151 20.17 -0.60 -23.28
N ASN A 152 19.12 0.03 -23.81
CA ASN A 152 19.14 1.47 -24.11
C ASN A 152 20.45 1.91 -24.83
N VAL A 153 20.94 1.08 -25.76
CA VAL A 153 22.14 1.33 -26.56
C VAL A 153 21.87 0.84 -27.97
N VAL A 154 22.14 1.68 -28.96
CA VAL A 154 22.14 1.29 -30.37
C VAL A 154 23.57 0.91 -30.77
N PRO A 155 23.91 -0.39 -30.95
CA PRO A 155 25.31 -0.82 -31.05
C PRO A 155 26.04 -0.23 -32.25
N THR A 156 25.39 -0.17 -33.41
CA THR A 156 25.96 0.35 -34.65
C THR A 156 24.93 1.15 -35.44
N ASP A 157 25.38 1.86 -36.48
CA ASP A 157 24.47 2.58 -37.39
C ASP A 157 23.57 1.63 -38.21
N PHE A 158 23.91 0.34 -38.26
CA PHE A 158 23.07 -0.68 -38.88
C PHE A 158 21.84 -1.05 -38.05
N ASP A 159 21.86 -0.70 -36.75
CA ASP A 159 20.84 -1.02 -35.76
C ASP A 159 19.78 0.10 -35.60
N ILE A 160 19.79 1.09 -36.50
CA ILE A 160 18.86 2.22 -36.49
C ILE A 160 18.48 2.63 -37.92
N TYR A 161 17.21 2.96 -38.13
CA TYR A 161 16.71 3.39 -39.44
C TYR A 161 17.33 4.72 -39.93
N ASN A 162 17.57 5.68 -39.04
CA ASN A 162 18.15 6.99 -39.35
C ASN A 162 18.96 7.55 -38.16
N THR A 163 20.27 7.57 -38.30
CA THR A 163 21.20 8.06 -37.27
C THR A 163 21.10 9.56 -37.03
N ARG A 164 20.83 10.36 -38.07
CA ARG A 164 20.95 11.83 -38.01
C ARG A 164 20.02 12.48 -37.00
N SER A 165 18.80 11.97 -36.85
CA SER A 165 17.82 12.51 -35.90
C SER A 165 18.09 12.12 -34.45
N TRP A 166 19.02 11.18 -34.21
CA TRP A 166 19.32 10.61 -32.90
C TRP A 166 20.74 10.91 -32.41
N LEU A 167 21.51 11.75 -33.13
CA LEU A 167 22.90 12.07 -32.79
C LEU A 167 23.09 12.69 -31.40
N LYS A 168 22.06 13.35 -30.87
CA LYS A 168 22.07 13.95 -29.52
C LYS A 168 21.53 13.01 -28.44
N ASP A 169 21.06 11.83 -28.82
CA ASP A 169 20.47 10.87 -27.90
C ASP A 169 21.58 10.06 -27.22
N ALA A 170 21.45 9.88 -25.90
CA ALA A 170 22.31 9.05 -25.08
C ALA A 170 22.50 7.61 -25.61
N LEU A 171 21.55 7.06 -26.37
CA LEU A 171 21.61 5.71 -26.95
C LEU A 171 22.69 5.55 -28.03
N LEU A 172 23.04 6.63 -28.74
CA LEU A 172 23.98 6.62 -29.87
C LEU A 172 25.36 7.19 -29.53
N GLN A 173 25.54 7.67 -28.29
CA GLN A 173 26.78 8.32 -27.91
C GLN A 173 27.96 7.34 -27.97
N PRO A 174 29.15 7.80 -28.41
CA PRO A 174 30.34 6.96 -28.52
C PRO A 174 30.64 6.18 -27.24
N GLU A 175 30.49 6.81 -26.07
CA GLU A 175 30.77 6.21 -24.75
C GLU A 175 29.79 5.07 -24.45
N SER A 176 28.50 5.23 -24.78
CA SER A 176 27.50 4.15 -24.61
C SER A 176 27.78 2.97 -25.55
N ARG A 177 28.17 3.24 -26.80
CA ARG A 177 28.56 2.20 -27.76
C ARG A 177 29.85 1.50 -27.34
N GLU A 178 30.82 2.23 -26.81
CA GLU A 178 32.07 1.69 -26.31
C GLU A 178 31.86 0.73 -25.14
N CYS A 179 31.03 1.10 -24.16
CA CYS A 179 30.66 0.20 -23.06
C CYS A 179 30.02 -1.10 -23.57
N PHE A 180 29.11 -1.02 -24.55
CA PHE A 180 28.49 -2.21 -25.13
C PHE A 180 29.50 -3.08 -25.91
N GLN A 181 30.42 -2.47 -26.66
CA GLN A 181 31.49 -3.19 -27.34
C GLN A 181 32.46 -3.86 -26.35
N ARG A 182 32.78 -3.20 -25.23
CA ARG A 182 33.56 -3.78 -24.14
C ARG A 182 32.85 -4.95 -23.45
N LEU A 183 31.53 -4.92 -23.36
CA LEU A 183 30.76 -6.07 -22.90
C LEU A 183 30.89 -7.24 -23.87
N LEU A 184 30.71 -7.01 -25.18
CA LEU A 184 30.84 -8.06 -26.18
C LEU A 184 32.26 -8.63 -26.28
N SER A 185 33.30 -7.81 -26.08
CA SER A 185 34.69 -8.25 -26.14
C SER A 185 35.08 -9.25 -25.05
N GLN A 186 34.25 -9.42 -24.02
CA GLN A 186 34.39 -10.51 -23.04
C GLN A 186 34.09 -11.89 -23.63
N GLY A 187 33.51 -11.96 -24.85
CA GLY A 187 33.12 -13.20 -25.50
C GLY A 187 31.65 -13.57 -25.34
N TRP A 188 30.78 -12.59 -25.09
CA TRP A 188 29.33 -12.77 -25.16
C TRP A 188 28.86 -12.83 -26.61
N ILE A 189 27.91 -13.73 -26.91
CA ILE A 189 27.31 -13.84 -28.24
C ILE A 189 25.97 -13.11 -28.26
N ASP A 190 25.86 -12.03 -29.03
CA ASP A 190 24.60 -11.35 -29.34
C ASP A 190 23.76 -12.22 -30.29
N SER A 191 22.77 -12.91 -29.74
CA SER A 191 22.05 -14.00 -30.43
C SER A 191 21.40 -13.57 -31.74
N VAL A 192 20.76 -12.39 -31.76
CA VAL A 192 20.03 -11.89 -32.93
C VAL A 192 21.02 -11.51 -34.02
N ARG A 193 22.08 -10.76 -33.68
CA ARG A 193 23.09 -10.35 -34.65
C ARG A 193 23.93 -11.53 -35.14
N HIS A 194 24.15 -12.55 -34.32
CA HIS A 194 24.87 -13.76 -34.68
C HIS A 194 24.13 -14.58 -35.74
N LEU A 195 22.80 -14.75 -35.60
CA LEU A 195 22.00 -15.50 -36.57
C LEU A 195 21.65 -14.67 -37.82
N TYR A 196 21.48 -13.36 -37.66
CA TYR A 196 21.09 -12.45 -38.75
C TYR A 196 22.10 -11.31 -38.92
N PRO A 197 23.35 -11.60 -39.34
CA PRO A 197 24.41 -10.60 -39.43
C PRO A 197 24.10 -9.48 -40.43
N GLU A 198 23.44 -9.81 -41.53
CA GLU A 198 23.16 -8.89 -42.65
C GLU A 198 21.72 -8.34 -42.65
N GLU A 199 20.87 -8.77 -41.71
CA GLU A 199 19.49 -8.29 -41.66
C GLU A 199 19.32 -7.15 -40.65
N ARG A 200 18.48 -6.17 -41.02
CA ARG A 200 18.07 -5.10 -40.13
C ARG A 200 16.88 -5.55 -39.32
N VAL A 201 17.17 -6.01 -38.10
CA VAL A 201 16.17 -6.37 -37.10
C VAL A 201 16.02 -5.21 -36.14
N TYR A 202 14.79 -4.73 -35.93
CA TYR A 202 14.49 -3.71 -34.91
C TYR A 202 13.63 -4.33 -33.81
N THR A 203 13.73 -3.78 -32.60
CA THR A 203 13.02 -4.23 -31.40
C THR A 203 12.17 -3.11 -30.79
N PHE A 204 12.41 -1.86 -31.20
CA PHE A 204 11.76 -0.65 -30.69
C PHE A 204 11.30 0.29 -31.83
N TRP A 205 10.11 0.87 -31.68
CA TRP A 205 9.53 1.89 -32.57
C TRP A 205 8.73 2.93 -31.78
N ASP A 206 9.21 4.17 -31.79
CA ASP A 206 8.52 5.28 -31.15
C ASP A 206 7.11 5.54 -31.74
N TYR A 207 6.27 6.22 -30.96
CA TYR A 207 4.88 6.48 -31.33
C TYR A 207 4.71 7.58 -32.40
N PHE A 208 5.78 8.25 -32.81
CA PHE A 208 5.71 9.41 -33.69
C PHE A 208 5.86 9.01 -35.16
N ARG A 209 5.41 9.89 -36.06
CA ARG A 209 5.71 9.87 -37.51
C ARG A 209 5.43 8.55 -38.24
N GLN A 210 4.56 7.70 -37.67
CA GLN A 210 4.25 6.37 -38.18
C GLN A 210 5.50 5.48 -38.32
N HIS A 211 6.45 5.60 -37.37
CA HIS A 211 7.69 4.82 -37.41
C HIS A 211 7.45 3.31 -37.37
N TRP A 212 6.42 2.85 -36.65
CA TRP A 212 5.97 1.46 -36.72
C TRP A 212 5.56 1.03 -38.13
N GLN A 213 4.66 1.78 -38.78
CA GLN A 213 4.13 1.44 -40.11
C GLN A 213 5.20 1.48 -41.20
N LYS A 214 6.24 2.30 -41.02
CA LYS A 214 7.39 2.41 -41.94
C LYS A 214 8.56 1.50 -41.56
N ASN A 215 8.39 0.65 -40.55
CA ASN A 215 9.44 -0.16 -39.95
C ASN A 215 10.74 0.63 -39.69
N SER A 216 10.59 1.84 -39.14
CA SER A 216 11.67 2.78 -38.85
C SER A 216 12.03 2.70 -37.36
N GLY A 217 12.75 1.66 -36.97
CA GLY A 217 13.00 1.33 -35.56
C GLY A 217 14.46 1.38 -35.12
N LEU A 218 14.68 0.93 -33.88
CA LEU A 218 15.98 0.74 -33.22
C LEU A 218 16.10 -0.72 -32.75
N ARG A 219 17.32 -1.27 -32.73
CA ARG A 219 17.63 -2.52 -32.00
C ARG A 219 18.33 -2.19 -30.70
N ILE A 220 17.61 -2.33 -29.60
CA ILE A 220 18.08 -2.01 -28.24
C ILE A 220 17.76 -3.10 -27.22
N ASP A 221 16.95 -4.09 -27.59
CA ASP A 221 16.67 -5.28 -26.78
C ASP A 221 17.58 -6.42 -27.24
N HIS A 222 18.36 -6.99 -26.31
CA HIS A 222 19.37 -8.00 -26.62
C HIS A 222 19.27 -9.22 -25.70
N LEU A 223 19.62 -10.38 -26.24
CA LEU A 223 19.86 -11.61 -25.49
C LEU A 223 21.29 -12.07 -25.76
N LEU A 224 22.16 -11.85 -24.78
CA LEU A 224 23.58 -12.20 -24.84
C LEU A 224 23.82 -13.56 -24.18
N LEU A 225 24.48 -14.48 -24.90
CA LEU A 225 24.75 -15.84 -24.43
C LEU A 225 26.21 -16.02 -24.08
N ASN A 226 26.48 -16.70 -22.97
CA ASN A 226 27.83 -17.10 -22.65
C ASN A 226 28.27 -18.28 -23.53
N PRO A 227 29.58 -18.59 -23.60
CA PRO A 227 30.10 -19.66 -24.47
C PRO A 227 29.54 -21.06 -24.17
N VAL A 228 28.99 -21.27 -22.96
CA VAL A 228 28.36 -22.55 -22.57
C VAL A 228 26.99 -22.70 -23.23
N LEU A 229 26.19 -21.65 -23.29
CA LEU A 229 24.82 -21.68 -23.81
C LEU A 229 24.77 -21.46 -25.33
N ALA A 230 25.66 -20.63 -25.87
CA ALA A 230 25.64 -20.22 -27.27
C ALA A 230 25.67 -21.36 -28.30
N PRO A 231 26.41 -22.49 -28.13
CA PRO A 231 26.38 -23.59 -29.09
C PRO A 231 25.02 -24.28 -29.25
N TYR A 232 24.08 -24.03 -28.34
CA TYR A 232 22.74 -24.58 -28.38
C TYR A 232 21.71 -23.62 -29.00
N LEU A 233 22.12 -22.38 -29.33
CA LEU A 233 21.27 -21.40 -30.02
C LEU A 233 20.84 -21.96 -31.38
N LYS A 234 19.53 -22.04 -31.58
CA LYS A 234 18.92 -22.60 -32.78
C LYS A 234 18.26 -21.53 -33.64
N ASN A 235 17.55 -20.60 -33.00
CA ASN A 235 16.78 -19.58 -33.70
C ASN A 235 16.66 -18.30 -32.84
N ALA A 236 16.34 -17.18 -33.46
CA ALA A 236 16.00 -15.93 -32.79
C ALA A 236 14.95 -15.16 -33.57
N GLY A 237 14.25 -14.23 -32.94
CA GLY A 237 13.22 -13.46 -33.61
C GLY A 237 12.68 -12.30 -32.78
N VAL A 238 11.80 -11.54 -33.42
CA VAL A 238 11.04 -10.44 -32.80
C VAL A 238 9.58 -10.66 -33.14
N ASP A 239 8.73 -10.76 -32.12
CA ASP A 239 7.28 -10.88 -32.28
C ASP A 239 6.65 -9.52 -32.56
N ALA A 240 7.05 -8.91 -33.68
CA ALA A 240 6.71 -7.54 -34.04
C ALA A 240 5.19 -7.31 -34.15
N TRP A 241 4.40 -8.36 -34.39
CA TRP A 241 2.94 -8.27 -34.42
C TRP A 241 2.36 -7.68 -33.11
N VAL A 242 3.00 -7.93 -31.96
CA VAL A 242 2.59 -7.38 -30.65
C VAL A 242 2.62 -5.86 -30.66
N ARG A 243 3.57 -5.23 -31.37
CA ARG A 243 3.67 -3.78 -31.54
C ARG A 243 2.51 -3.19 -32.37
N GLY A 244 1.85 -4.02 -33.17
CA GLY A 244 0.70 -3.66 -33.99
C GLY A 244 -0.63 -3.59 -33.23
N GLU A 245 -0.68 -4.09 -31.99
CA GLU A 245 -1.90 -4.16 -31.18
C GLU A 245 -2.27 -2.81 -30.54
N GLY A 246 -3.54 -2.67 -30.16
CA GLY A 246 -4.03 -1.52 -29.41
C GLY A 246 -3.30 -1.38 -28.06
N HIS A 247 -2.93 -0.15 -27.70
CA HIS A 247 -2.21 0.18 -26.45
C HIS A 247 -0.85 -0.53 -26.25
N ALA A 248 -0.28 -1.11 -27.31
CA ALA A 248 0.99 -1.82 -27.24
C ALA A 248 2.17 -0.98 -26.74
N SER A 249 3.15 -1.68 -26.15
CA SER A 249 4.48 -1.12 -25.88
C SER A 249 5.13 -0.62 -27.16
N ASP A 250 6.01 0.38 -27.05
CA ASP A 250 6.90 0.82 -28.13
C ASP A 250 8.01 -0.20 -28.42
N HIS A 251 8.18 -1.22 -27.57
CA HIS A 251 9.00 -2.40 -27.82
C HIS A 251 8.17 -3.58 -28.32
N ALA A 252 8.82 -4.52 -29.00
CA ALA A 252 8.29 -5.84 -29.30
C ALA A 252 9.09 -6.94 -28.59
N PRO A 253 8.45 -8.07 -28.17
CA PRO A 253 9.17 -9.17 -27.56
C PRO A 253 10.25 -9.73 -28.48
N THR A 254 11.47 -9.81 -27.97
CA THR A 254 12.63 -10.38 -28.69
C THR A 254 13.00 -11.71 -28.04
N TRP A 255 13.17 -12.76 -28.83
CA TRP A 255 13.30 -14.12 -28.29
C TRP A 255 14.37 -14.94 -29.00
N ILE A 256 14.79 -16.03 -28.34
CA ILE A 256 15.69 -17.06 -28.83
C ILE A 256 15.13 -18.45 -28.54
N GLU A 257 15.49 -19.43 -29.37
CA GLU A 257 15.27 -20.85 -29.12
C GLU A 257 16.60 -21.55 -28.84
N ILE A 258 16.65 -22.28 -27.73
CA ILE A 258 17.77 -23.11 -27.30
C ILE A 258 17.40 -24.58 -27.47
N SER A 259 18.32 -25.37 -28.03
CA SER A 259 18.14 -26.81 -28.24
C SER A 259 18.66 -27.66 -27.08
N SER A 260 18.09 -28.85 -26.94
CA SER A 260 18.53 -29.84 -25.97
C SER A 260 19.90 -30.45 -26.32
N ARG A 261 20.66 -30.80 -25.29
CA ARG A 261 22.01 -31.36 -25.44
C ARG A 261 21.95 -32.75 -26.08
N GLN A 262 22.39 -32.89 -27.33
CA GLN A 262 22.59 -34.21 -27.95
C GLN A 262 23.71 -34.96 -27.24
N THR A 263 23.38 -36.05 -26.54
CA THR A 263 24.38 -36.98 -25.99
C THR A 263 24.99 -37.80 -27.14
N LYS A 264 26.19 -37.42 -27.59
CA LYS A 264 27.00 -38.30 -28.44
C LYS A 264 27.36 -39.56 -27.66
N SER A 265 26.82 -40.69 -28.11
CA SER A 265 27.20 -42.06 -27.69
C SER A 265 28.73 -42.21 -27.67
N LYS A 266 29.30 -42.44 -26.49
CA LYS A 266 30.69 -42.89 -26.32
C LYS A 266 30.75 -44.06 -25.33
N ARG A 267 31.52 -45.07 -25.76
CA ARG A 267 31.74 -46.39 -25.18
C ARG A 267 32.19 -46.38 -23.72
N LYS A 268 31.72 -47.39 -22.98
CA LYS A 268 32.16 -47.86 -21.65
C LYS A 268 33.69 -48.00 -21.54
N PRO A 269 34.23 -47.72 -20.34
CA PRO A 269 35.01 -48.74 -19.64
C PRO A 269 34.44 -49.08 -18.25
N LYS A 270 34.97 -50.19 -17.72
CA LYS A 270 34.54 -51.01 -16.59
C LYS A 270 34.79 -50.39 -15.21
N ASN A 271 33.95 -50.84 -14.26
CA ASN A 271 34.15 -51.10 -12.83
C ASN A 271 35.25 -50.33 -12.07
N ASP A 272 34.87 -49.69 -10.97
CA ASP A 272 35.06 -50.31 -9.66
C ASP A 272 34.12 -49.74 -8.58
N ALA A 273 33.93 -50.56 -7.56
CA ALA A 273 32.90 -50.52 -6.52
C ALA A 273 33.08 -49.40 -5.47
N SER A 274 31.97 -48.95 -4.88
CA SER A 274 31.67 -49.19 -3.46
C SER A 274 30.30 -48.61 -3.06
N ASP A 275 29.52 -49.48 -2.43
CA ASP A 275 28.19 -49.29 -1.87
C ASP A 275 28.09 -48.34 -0.66
N ALA A 276 26.83 -47.98 -0.40
CA ALA A 276 26.19 -47.69 0.90
C ALA A 276 26.26 -46.27 1.47
N GLN A 277 25.15 -45.54 1.35
CA GLN A 277 24.32 -45.09 2.49
C GLN A 277 23.15 -44.22 1.99
N THR A 278 21.91 -44.73 2.06
CA THR A 278 20.68 -43.92 2.26
C THR A 278 19.48 -44.86 2.46
N ALA A 279 19.28 -45.31 3.71
CA ALA A 279 18.05 -45.96 4.15
C ALA A 279 17.90 -45.73 5.66
N SER A 280 17.36 -44.58 6.08
CA SER A 280 17.04 -44.27 7.50
C SER A 280 16.22 -42.98 7.70
N GLN A 281 15.08 -42.76 7.02
CA GLN A 281 14.31 -41.52 7.22
C GLN A 281 12.81 -41.66 7.51
N THR A 282 12.25 -42.86 7.67
CA THR A 282 10.80 -43.04 7.88
C THR A 282 10.39 -43.42 9.31
N SER A 283 11.31 -43.53 10.27
CA SER A 283 11.00 -43.95 11.65
C SER A 283 10.63 -42.82 12.62
N ASP A 284 10.97 -41.56 12.32
CA ASP A 284 10.98 -40.49 13.34
C ASP A 284 9.67 -39.65 13.40
N THR A 285 8.67 -39.89 12.53
CA THR A 285 7.50 -38.99 12.37
C THR A 285 6.31 -39.30 13.29
N LEU A 286 6.18 -40.50 13.85
CA LEU A 286 5.04 -40.91 14.71
C LEU A 286 5.38 -40.96 16.22
N ASP A 287 6.58 -40.55 16.61
CA ASP A 287 7.05 -40.63 18.00
C ASP A 287 6.21 -39.76 18.96
N GLU A 288 5.81 -38.56 18.53
CA GLU A 288 4.97 -37.68 19.35
C GLU A 288 3.55 -38.25 19.51
N TYR A 289 3.02 -38.92 18.48
CA TYR A 289 1.72 -39.60 18.52
C TYR A 289 1.75 -40.72 19.56
N ASN A 290 2.70 -41.65 19.44
CA ASN A 290 2.83 -42.80 20.33
C ASN A 290 3.13 -42.38 21.78
N ARG A 291 3.91 -41.31 22.01
CA ARG A 291 4.23 -40.81 23.35
C ARG A 291 3.02 -40.22 24.09
N LYS A 292 2.05 -39.65 23.37
CA LYS A 292 0.88 -38.98 23.97
C LYS A 292 -0.26 -39.93 24.34
N ARG A 293 -0.22 -41.20 23.91
CA ARG A 293 -1.29 -42.18 24.13
C ARG A 293 -0.84 -43.31 25.05
N ASP A 294 -1.80 -43.82 25.80
CA ASP A 294 -1.69 -45.06 26.55
C ASP A 294 -2.59 -46.10 25.89
N PHE A 295 -2.02 -46.94 25.03
CA PHE A 295 -2.76 -47.89 24.20
C PHE A 295 -3.35 -49.07 25.01
N ASP A 296 -3.00 -49.20 26.29
CA ASP A 296 -3.66 -50.15 27.20
C ASP A 296 -4.99 -49.58 27.75
N ALA A 297 -5.21 -48.26 27.60
CA ALA A 297 -6.36 -47.54 28.15
C ALA A 297 -7.25 -46.84 27.10
N THR A 298 -6.77 -46.62 25.88
CA THR A 298 -7.56 -46.06 24.76
C THR A 298 -7.80 -47.11 23.67
N SER A 299 -8.93 -47.02 22.94
CA SER A 299 -9.20 -47.87 21.77
C SER A 299 -8.58 -47.34 20.47
N GLU A 300 -7.75 -46.29 20.55
CA GLU A 300 -7.01 -45.74 19.42
C GLU A 300 -5.94 -46.71 18.90
N PRO A 301 -5.68 -46.78 17.58
CA PRO A 301 -4.69 -47.69 16.99
C PRO A 301 -3.24 -47.28 17.33
N SER A 302 -2.40 -48.26 17.69
CA SER A 302 -0.96 -48.05 17.90
C SER A 302 -0.23 -47.77 16.58
N GLY A 303 0.64 -46.76 16.53
CA GLY A 303 1.38 -46.39 15.32
C GLY A 303 2.50 -47.38 14.98
N THR A 304 2.18 -48.47 14.27
CA THR A 304 3.17 -49.39 13.67
C THR A 304 3.23 -49.23 12.15
N ALA A 305 4.42 -48.92 11.61
CA ALA A 305 4.61 -48.78 10.17
C ALA A 305 4.35 -50.09 9.41
N THR A 306 3.24 -50.17 8.68
CA THR A 306 2.92 -51.31 7.82
C THR A 306 3.72 -51.27 6.52
N LYS A 307 4.65 -52.21 6.33
CA LYS A 307 5.35 -52.45 5.06
C LYS A 307 4.38 -52.99 4.01
N ARG A 308 3.86 -52.14 3.11
CA ARG A 308 3.23 -52.62 1.86
C ARG A 308 4.31 -53.00 0.84
N LYS A 309 4.32 -54.27 0.40
CA LYS A 309 5.18 -54.78 -0.68
C LYS A 309 4.83 -54.11 -2.02
N PRO A 310 5.80 -53.74 -2.87
CA PRO A 310 5.50 -53.18 -4.18
C PRO A 310 4.94 -54.28 -5.10
N ALA A 311 3.71 -54.06 -5.59
CA ALA A 311 3.10 -54.90 -6.61
C ALA A 311 3.80 -54.66 -7.96
N LYS A 312 4.23 -55.74 -8.61
CA LYS A 312 4.83 -55.72 -9.94
C LYS A 312 3.81 -55.29 -11.00
N ASN A 313 4.26 -54.43 -11.90
CA ASN A 313 3.69 -54.13 -13.22
C ASN A 313 2.19 -53.79 -13.26
N LYS A 314 1.87 -52.51 -13.13
CA LYS A 314 0.80 -51.84 -13.87
C LYS A 314 1.08 -50.32 -13.89
N THR A 315 0.84 -49.71 -15.04
CA THR A 315 0.87 -48.26 -15.31
C THR A 315 0.28 -47.45 -14.16
N VAL A 316 1.01 -46.46 -13.62
CA VAL A 316 0.58 -45.68 -12.45
C VAL A 316 0.13 -44.28 -12.91
N GLU A 317 -1.19 -44.09 -12.94
CA GLU A 317 -1.83 -42.79 -12.70
C GLU A 317 -1.48 -42.28 -11.28
N PRO A 318 -1.52 -40.95 -11.01
CA PRO A 318 -1.17 -40.40 -9.69
C PRO A 318 -1.90 -41.14 -8.57
N ALA A 319 -1.15 -41.62 -7.58
CA ALA A 319 -1.68 -42.40 -6.47
C ALA A 319 -2.78 -41.63 -5.73
N ALA A 320 -3.96 -42.24 -5.57
CA ALA A 320 -5.06 -41.67 -4.79
C ALA A 320 -4.68 -41.58 -3.31
N LEU A 321 -4.54 -40.35 -2.78
CA LEU A 321 -4.22 -40.09 -1.38
C LEU A 321 -5.52 -39.93 -0.58
N GLN A 322 -5.64 -40.57 0.58
CA GLN A 322 -6.87 -40.51 1.38
C GLN A 322 -6.95 -39.23 2.23
N PHE A 323 -8.17 -38.77 2.49
CA PHE A 323 -8.45 -37.77 3.52
C PHE A 323 -9.57 -38.24 4.43
N CYS A 324 -9.57 -37.76 5.67
CA CYS A 324 -10.71 -37.91 6.56
C CYS A 324 -10.95 -36.64 7.38
N ILE A 325 -12.19 -36.46 7.80
CA ILE A 325 -12.59 -35.41 8.73
C ILE A 325 -13.32 -36.08 9.87
N GLN A 326 -12.80 -35.97 11.08
CA GLN A 326 -13.45 -36.50 12.28
C GLN A 326 -14.16 -35.40 13.05
N LYS A 327 -15.38 -35.63 13.50
CA LYS A 327 -16.07 -34.73 14.44
C LYS A 327 -15.76 -35.21 15.85
N HIS A 328 -15.26 -34.31 16.69
CA HIS A 328 -14.67 -34.65 17.97
C HIS A 328 -15.21 -33.75 19.09
N ASP A 329 -15.95 -34.34 20.05
CA ASP A 329 -16.46 -33.65 21.24
C ASP A 329 -15.54 -33.84 22.46
N ALA A 330 -14.41 -33.15 22.43
CA ALA A 330 -13.39 -33.19 23.48
C ALA A 330 -13.70 -32.23 24.65
N THR A 331 -12.81 -31.27 24.93
CA THR A 331 -13.14 -30.13 25.81
C THR A 331 -14.11 -29.15 25.14
N ARG A 332 -14.02 -29.03 23.81
CA ARG A 332 -14.93 -28.29 22.93
C ARG A 332 -15.11 -29.11 21.65
N LEU A 333 -16.30 -29.03 21.06
CA LEU A 333 -16.58 -29.62 19.75
C LEU A 333 -15.70 -28.97 18.68
N HIS A 334 -15.03 -29.79 17.88
CA HIS A 334 -14.26 -29.35 16.71
C HIS A 334 -14.25 -30.44 15.63
N TYR A 335 -13.76 -30.08 14.44
CA TYR A 335 -13.60 -30.98 13.31
C TYR A 335 -12.13 -31.16 13.00
N ASP A 336 -11.68 -32.39 13.09
CA ASP A 336 -10.33 -32.87 12.88
C ASP A 336 -10.11 -33.18 11.39
N PHE A 337 -9.58 -32.21 10.64
CA PHE A 337 -9.30 -32.32 9.20
C PHE A 337 -7.95 -32.99 8.95
N ARG A 338 -7.89 -34.04 8.12
CA ARG A 338 -6.68 -34.87 7.94
C ARG A 338 -6.42 -35.24 6.49
N LEU A 339 -5.17 -35.10 6.05
CA LEU A 339 -4.70 -35.48 4.71
C LEU A 339 -3.55 -36.49 4.80
N GLU A 340 -3.63 -37.58 4.03
CA GLU A 340 -2.51 -38.50 3.86
C GLU A 340 -1.36 -37.84 3.08
N LEU A 341 -0.19 -37.78 3.70
CA LEU A 341 1.05 -37.31 3.09
C LEU A 341 2.25 -38.00 3.74
N ASP A 342 3.20 -38.46 2.92
CA ASP A 342 4.42 -39.16 3.35
C ASP A 342 4.17 -40.35 4.30
N GLY A 343 3.08 -41.09 4.08
CA GLY A 343 2.72 -42.27 4.86
C GLY A 343 2.10 -42.01 6.23
N THR A 344 1.71 -40.75 6.52
CA THR A 344 1.04 -40.33 7.76
C THR A 344 -0.15 -39.41 7.46
N LEU A 345 -1.03 -39.18 8.44
CA LEU A 345 -2.13 -38.21 8.35
C LEU A 345 -1.71 -36.87 8.97
N LYS A 346 -1.43 -35.88 8.13
CA LYS A 346 -1.23 -34.48 8.57
C LYS A 346 -2.56 -33.94 9.06
N SER A 347 -2.58 -33.33 10.25
CA SER A 347 -3.81 -33.14 11.02
C SER A 347 -4.02 -31.71 11.50
N TRP A 348 -5.25 -31.21 11.36
CA TRP A 348 -5.66 -29.88 11.82
C TRP A 348 -7.01 -29.89 12.56
N ALA A 349 -7.09 -29.22 13.70
CA ALA A 349 -8.34 -28.99 14.42
C ALA A 349 -9.03 -27.70 13.94
N VAL A 350 -10.26 -27.83 13.43
CA VAL A 350 -11.09 -26.75 12.87
C VAL A 350 -12.31 -26.52 13.79
N PRO A 351 -12.30 -25.51 14.68
CA PRO A 351 -13.32 -25.35 15.72
C PRO A 351 -14.75 -25.12 15.20
N LYS A 352 -14.89 -24.40 14.09
CA LYS A 352 -16.19 -24.13 13.45
C LYS A 352 -16.54 -25.12 12.32
N GLY A 353 -15.66 -26.09 12.06
CA GLY A 353 -15.76 -26.99 10.90
C GLY A 353 -15.59 -26.31 9.54
N PRO A 354 -15.58 -27.09 8.45
CA PRO A 354 -15.46 -26.58 7.08
C PRO A 354 -16.67 -25.69 6.69
N SER A 355 -16.47 -24.77 5.75
CA SER A 355 -17.54 -23.96 5.13
C SER A 355 -17.47 -24.11 3.61
N LEU A 356 -18.63 -24.18 2.95
CA LEU A 356 -18.72 -24.17 1.48
C LEU A 356 -18.67 -22.74 0.91
N ASP A 357 -18.64 -21.71 1.75
CA ASP A 357 -18.60 -20.32 1.32
C ASP A 357 -17.16 -19.86 1.08
N PRO A 358 -16.79 -19.48 -0.16
CA PRO A 358 -15.44 -19.01 -0.47
C PRO A 358 -15.03 -17.73 0.27
N LYS A 359 -16.00 -16.96 0.79
CA LYS A 359 -15.75 -15.77 1.62
C LYS A 359 -15.45 -16.12 3.09
N SER A 360 -15.78 -17.33 3.55
CA SER A 360 -15.65 -17.77 4.94
C SER A 360 -14.31 -18.50 5.18
N LYS A 361 -13.35 -17.82 5.80
CA LYS A 361 -12.03 -18.40 6.15
C LYS A 361 -12.10 -19.12 7.50
N ARG A 362 -11.92 -20.45 7.51
CA ARG A 362 -12.00 -21.27 8.74
C ARG A 362 -10.63 -21.48 9.37
N LEU A 363 -10.45 -21.08 10.63
CA LEU A 363 -9.21 -21.32 11.38
C LEU A 363 -8.99 -22.83 11.59
N ALA A 364 -7.81 -23.31 11.25
CA ALA A 364 -7.36 -24.70 11.34
C ALA A 364 -6.03 -24.76 12.12
N VAL A 365 -6.01 -25.38 13.30
CA VAL A 365 -4.82 -25.45 14.16
C VAL A 365 -4.10 -26.76 13.93
N HIS A 366 -2.83 -26.72 13.55
CA HIS A 366 -2.04 -27.92 13.26
C HIS A 366 -1.72 -28.71 14.54
N VAL A 367 -1.99 -30.02 14.52
CA VAL A 367 -1.73 -30.96 15.62
C VAL A 367 -0.76 -32.06 15.16
N GLU A 368 -0.38 -32.99 16.04
CA GLU A 368 0.54 -34.07 15.65
C GLU A 368 0.01 -34.97 14.54
N ASP A 369 0.92 -35.60 13.81
CA ASP A 369 0.59 -36.56 12.75
C ASP A 369 -0.06 -37.82 13.34
N HIS A 370 -0.99 -38.42 12.59
CA HIS A 370 -1.69 -39.64 12.99
C HIS A 370 -1.33 -40.82 12.06
N PRO A 371 -1.40 -42.07 12.53
CA PRO A 371 -1.22 -43.24 11.66
C PRO A 371 -2.38 -43.36 10.67
N LEU A 372 -2.14 -43.95 9.50
CA LEU A 372 -3.17 -44.10 8.45
C LEU A 372 -4.40 -44.89 8.93
N ASP A 373 -4.21 -45.87 9.82
CA ASP A 373 -5.30 -46.68 10.40
C ASP A 373 -6.25 -45.85 11.28
N TYR A 374 -5.83 -44.65 11.70
CA TYR A 374 -6.68 -43.71 12.44
C TYR A 374 -7.81 -43.12 11.60
N ALA A 375 -7.69 -43.14 10.26
CA ALA A 375 -8.66 -42.52 9.35
C ALA A 375 -10.08 -43.10 9.48
N THR A 376 -10.21 -44.33 9.95
CA THR A 376 -11.49 -45.04 10.13
C THR A 376 -11.92 -45.19 11.59
N PHE A 377 -11.21 -44.55 12.53
CA PHE A 377 -11.51 -44.68 13.95
C PHE A 377 -12.78 -43.91 14.34
N GLU A 378 -13.67 -44.59 15.06
CA GLU A 378 -14.81 -44.02 15.77
C GLU A 378 -14.93 -44.64 17.17
N GLY A 379 -15.20 -43.83 18.18
CA GLY A 379 -15.29 -44.31 19.55
C GLY A 379 -15.27 -43.20 20.60
N THR A 380 -15.26 -43.59 21.86
CA THR A 380 -15.16 -42.69 23.01
C THR A 380 -13.77 -42.83 23.62
N ILE A 381 -12.99 -41.75 23.62
CA ILE A 381 -11.69 -41.69 24.30
C ILE A 381 -11.95 -41.43 25.80
N PRO A 382 -11.48 -42.30 26.73
CA PRO A 382 -11.82 -42.19 28.15
C PRO A 382 -11.36 -40.90 28.82
N GLN A 383 -12.09 -40.44 29.85
CA GLN A 383 -11.71 -39.25 30.61
C GLN A 383 -10.35 -39.42 31.28
N GLY A 384 -9.53 -38.36 31.23
CA GLY A 384 -8.16 -38.36 31.76
C GLY A 384 -7.08 -38.64 30.71
N HIS A 385 -7.47 -39.14 29.54
CA HIS A 385 -6.57 -39.37 28.41
C HIS A 385 -6.52 -38.16 27.47
N TYR A 386 -5.41 -38.04 26.73
CA TYR A 386 -5.23 -36.96 25.75
C TYR A 386 -6.30 -37.07 24.65
N GLY A 387 -7.09 -36.01 24.44
CA GLY A 387 -8.21 -36.05 23.50
C GLY A 387 -9.49 -36.71 24.03
N ALA A 388 -9.69 -36.83 25.35
CA ALA A 388 -10.91 -37.42 25.92
C ALA A 388 -12.21 -36.80 25.35
N GLY A 389 -13.07 -37.64 24.76
CA GLY A 389 -14.26 -37.21 24.03
C GLY A 389 -14.81 -38.27 23.09
N ASP A 390 -16.00 -38.03 22.54
CA ASP A 390 -16.58 -38.86 21.47
C ASP A 390 -16.02 -38.42 20.11
N VAL A 391 -15.59 -39.38 19.29
CA VAL A 391 -15.03 -39.18 17.95
C VAL A 391 -15.84 -39.99 16.93
N ILE A 392 -16.28 -39.34 15.85
CA ILE A 392 -16.90 -40.00 14.68
C ILE A 392 -16.23 -39.52 13.38
N VAL A 393 -16.26 -40.34 12.32
CA VAL A 393 -15.79 -39.95 10.99
C VAL A 393 -16.90 -39.18 10.29
N TRP A 394 -16.76 -37.86 10.21
CA TRP A 394 -17.75 -36.95 9.64
C TRP A 394 -17.73 -36.93 8.12
N ASP A 395 -16.55 -37.02 7.50
CA ASP A 395 -16.39 -37.12 6.04
C ASP A 395 -15.10 -37.90 5.72
N ARG A 396 -15.02 -38.48 4.54
CA ARG A 396 -13.83 -39.17 4.04
C ARG A 396 -13.85 -39.23 2.53
N GLY A 397 -12.68 -39.46 1.94
CA GLY A 397 -12.58 -39.69 0.52
C GLY A 397 -11.15 -39.60 0.02
N ILE A 398 -11.01 -39.18 -1.23
CA ILE A 398 -9.71 -39.00 -1.88
C ILE A 398 -9.47 -37.51 -2.01
N TRP A 399 -8.24 -37.08 -1.72
CA TRP A 399 -7.80 -35.75 -2.06
C TRP A 399 -6.79 -35.82 -3.20
N LYS A 400 -6.90 -34.89 -4.14
CA LYS A 400 -5.98 -34.75 -5.26
C LYS A 400 -5.17 -33.46 -5.08
N PRO A 401 -3.87 -33.54 -4.83
CA PRO A 401 -3.04 -32.34 -4.76
C PRO A 401 -2.96 -31.69 -6.15
N LEU A 402 -3.08 -30.36 -6.21
CA LEU A 402 -2.96 -29.60 -7.47
C LEU A 402 -1.52 -29.11 -7.72
N SER A 403 -0.59 -29.44 -6.82
CA SER A 403 0.85 -29.18 -6.90
C SER A 403 1.60 -30.30 -6.16
N ASP A 404 2.94 -30.28 -6.09
CA ASP A 404 3.66 -31.23 -5.24
C ASP A 404 3.20 -31.09 -3.76
N PRO A 405 2.61 -32.13 -3.15
CA PRO A 405 1.99 -32.01 -1.85
C PRO A 405 3.01 -31.86 -0.71
N ALA A 406 4.19 -32.47 -0.81
CA ALA A 406 5.23 -32.39 0.21
C ALA A 406 5.84 -30.98 0.26
N GLU A 407 6.14 -30.41 -0.91
CA GLU A 407 6.65 -29.05 -1.04
C GLU A 407 5.60 -28.00 -0.65
N ALA A 408 4.34 -28.19 -1.07
CA ALA A 408 3.23 -27.30 -0.74
C ALA A 408 2.91 -27.28 0.77
N TYR A 409 2.98 -28.43 1.44
CA TYR A 409 2.86 -28.52 2.89
C TYR A 409 4.02 -27.81 3.61
N ALA A 410 5.27 -28.03 3.18
CA ALA A 410 6.44 -27.38 3.77
C ALA A 410 6.43 -25.84 3.64
N LYS A 411 5.91 -25.33 2.50
CA LYS A 411 5.73 -23.89 2.26
C LYS A 411 4.50 -23.30 2.97
N GLY A 412 3.68 -24.13 3.60
CA GLY A 412 2.48 -23.68 4.30
C GLY A 412 1.32 -23.30 3.37
N ARG A 413 1.24 -23.83 2.14
CA ARG A 413 0.18 -23.50 1.17
C ARG A 413 -0.20 -24.73 0.37
N LEU A 414 -1.18 -25.49 0.84
CA LEU A 414 -1.74 -26.63 0.14
C LEU A 414 -2.97 -26.22 -0.66
N LYS A 415 -2.98 -26.51 -1.97
CA LYS A 415 -4.17 -26.39 -2.82
C LYS A 415 -4.51 -27.77 -3.36
N PHE A 416 -5.74 -28.21 -3.16
CA PHE A 416 -6.17 -29.56 -3.49
C PHE A 416 -7.64 -29.65 -3.81
N GLU A 417 -8.02 -30.69 -4.54
CA GLU A 417 -9.41 -31.07 -4.78
C GLU A 417 -9.80 -32.17 -3.79
N LEU A 418 -10.96 -32.03 -3.14
CA LEU A 418 -11.57 -33.07 -2.33
C LEU A 418 -12.65 -33.80 -3.14
N GLN A 419 -12.60 -35.11 -3.08
CA GLN A 419 -13.64 -36.01 -3.58
C GLN A 419 -14.13 -36.83 -2.39
N GLY A 420 -14.90 -36.19 -1.53
CA GLY A 420 -15.49 -36.74 -0.31
C GLY A 420 -16.94 -37.18 -0.48
N GLU A 421 -17.45 -37.85 0.55
CA GLU A 421 -18.88 -38.18 0.65
C GLU A 421 -19.71 -36.92 0.93
N LYS A 422 -19.14 -35.91 1.61
CA LYS A 422 -19.79 -34.62 1.89
C LYS A 422 -19.10 -33.43 1.24
N LEU A 423 -17.77 -33.34 1.33
CA LEU A 423 -17.02 -32.22 0.74
C LEU A 423 -16.54 -32.56 -0.67
N GLY A 424 -16.86 -31.65 -1.60
CA GLY A 424 -16.41 -31.71 -2.99
C GLY A 424 -15.67 -30.44 -3.42
N GLY A 425 -14.96 -30.53 -4.55
CA GLY A 425 -14.34 -29.39 -5.23
C GLY A 425 -12.99 -28.97 -4.65
N ILE A 426 -12.54 -27.78 -5.01
CA ILE A 426 -11.21 -27.24 -4.73
C ILE A 426 -11.21 -26.51 -3.37
N TRP A 427 -10.16 -26.76 -2.59
CA TRP A 427 -9.90 -26.22 -1.26
C TRP A 427 -8.46 -25.72 -1.14
N ASN A 428 -8.26 -24.78 -0.23
CA ASN A 428 -6.95 -24.24 0.11
C ASN A 428 -6.72 -24.34 1.62
N LEU A 429 -5.53 -24.77 2.01
CA LEU A 429 -5.04 -24.74 3.38
C LEU A 429 -3.79 -23.85 3.45
N VAL A 430 -3.89 -22.72 4.15
CA VAL A 430 -2.86 -21.66 4.15
C VAL A 430 -2.36 -21.38 5.56
N LYS A 431 -1.07 -21.59 5.81
CA LYS A 431 -0.37 -21.28 7.06
C LYS A 431 -0.31 -19.77 7.27
N THR A 432 -0.62 -19.34 8.49
CA THR A 432 -0.69 -17.93 8.89
C THR A 432 0.57 -17.51 9.65
N HIS A 433 0.80 -16.20 9.74
CA HIS A 433 1.87 -15.61 10.57
C HIS A 433 1.35 -15.17 11.96
N ILE A 434 0.17 -15.63 12.36
CA ILE A 434 -0.44 -15.27 13.65
C ILE A 434 0.33 -15.99 14.77
N PRO A 435 0.85 -15.29 15.79
CA PRO A 435 1.57 -15.92 16.88
C PRO A 435 0.63 -16.79 17.73
N GLY A 436 1.02 -18.05 17.97
CA GLY A 436 0.26 -19.02 18.75
C GLY A 436 1.13 -20.16 19.29
N LYS A 437 0.62 -20.94 20.26
CA LYS A 437 1.34 -22.10 20.84
C LYS A 437 1.54 -23.25 19.84
N GLN A 438 0.69 -23.33 18.81
CA GLN A 438 0.73 -24.28 17.70
C GLN A 438 0.56 -23.52 16.39
N GLU A 439 0.98 -24.11 15.28
CA GLU A 439 0.91 -23.47 13.96
C GLU A 439 -0.55 -23.28 13.53
N GLN A 440 -0.91 -22.07 13.14
CA GLN A 440 -2.26 -21.71 12.71
C GLN A 440 -2.37 -21.63 11.20
N TRP A 441 -3.38 -22.25 10.64
CA TRP A 441 -3.70 -22.30 9.22
C TRP A 441 -5.14 -21.81 8.97
N PHE A 442 -5.47 -21.49 7.73
CA PHE A 442 -6.84 -21.27 7.27
C PHE A 442 -7.24 -22.33 6.25
N LEU A 443 -8.38 -22.98 6.46
CA LEU A 443 -9.09 -23.79 5.48
C LEU A 443 -10.11 -22.91 4.75
N ILE A 444 -10.02 -22.86 3.43
CA ILE A 444 -10.79 -21.94 2.58
C ILE A 444 -11.32 -22.69 1.36
N LYS A 445 -12.63 -22.61 1.11
CA LYS A 445 -13.26 -23.14 -0.10
C LYS A 445 -12.92 -22.28 -1.30
N HIS A 446 -12.58 -22.88 -2.44
CA HIS A 446 -12.44 -22.16 -3.71
C HIS A 446 -13.81 -21.92 -4.35
N GLN A 447 -13.95 -20.85 -5.13
CA GLN A 447 -15.13 -20.62 -5.96
C GLN A 447 -15.17 -21.67 -7.08
N ASP A 448 -16.06 -22.66 -6.97
CA ASP A 448 -16.34 -23.69 -7.98
C ASP A 448 -17.80 -24.17 -7.84
N GLU A 449 -18.18 -25.22 -8.57
CA GLU A 449 -19.56 -25.74 -8.60
C GLU A 449 -20.09 -26.27 -7.25
N PHE A 450 -19.20 -26.58 -6.30
CA PHE A 450 -19.55 -27.04 -4.96
C PHE A 450 -19.61 -25.89 -3.94
N ALA A 451 -19.24 -24.66 -4.32
CA ALA A 451 -19.28 -23.49 -3.46
C ALA A 451 -20.72 -23.00 -3.22
N ARG A 452 -21.06 -22.70 -1.97
CA ARG A 452 -22.38 -22.19 -1.56
C ARG A 452 -22.25 -21.16 -0.44
N PRO A 453 -22.98 -20.02 -0.48
CA PRO A 453 -22.98 -19.04 0.61
C PRO A 453 -23.41 -19.65 1.95
N GLU A 454 -22.76 -19.24 3.04
CA GLU A 454 -23.00 -19.81 4.38
C GLU A 454 -24.41 -19.47 4.92
N GLY A 455 -24.99 -18.37 4.44
CA GLY A 455 -26.38 -17.98 4.73
C GLY A 455 -27.42 -18.94 4.14
N ASP A 456 -27.10 -19.59 3.02
CA ASP A 456 -28.02 -20.46 2.29
C ASP A 456 -27.91 -21.92 2.73
N TYR A 457 -26.69 -22.38 3.05
CA TYR A 457 -26.45 -23.79 3.40
C TYR A 457 -25.27 -23.98 4.35
N ASP A 458 -25.56 -24.34 5.60
CA ASP A 458 -24.57 -24.70 6.62
C ASP A 458 -24.36 -26.22 6.67
N ILE A 459 -23.32 -26.70 5.97
CA ILE A 459 -23.04 -28.14 5.79
C ILE A 459 -22.78 -28.87 7.11
N VAL A 460 -22.18 -28.23 8.13
CA VAL A 460 -21.88 -28.91 9.40
C VAL A 460 -23.13 -29.11 10.26
N LYS A 461 -24.18 -28.32 10.04
CA LYS A 461 -25.51 -28.53 10.64
C LYS A 461 -26.34 -29.52 9.84
N ALA A 462 -26.36 -29.37 8.51
CA ALA A 462 -27.14 -30.22 7.61
C ALA A 462 -26.67 -31.68 7.65
N GLU A 463 -25.35 -31.91 7.58
CA GLU A 463 -24.75 -33.24 7.42
C GLU A 463 -24.04 -33.71 8.71
N SER A 464 -24.73 -33.68 9.85
CA SER A 464 -24.08 -33.81 11.17
C SER A 464 -23.66 -35.22 11.62
N HIS A 465 -24.04 -36.26 10.87
CA HIS A 465 -23.85 -37.69 11.15
C HIS A 465 -22.50 -38.25 10.65
N SER A 466 -22.15 -39.46 11.06
CA SER A 466 -20.99 -40.21 10.57
C SER A 466 -21.25 -40.82 9.18
N VAL A 467 -20.25 -40.79 8.30
CA VAL A 467 -20.29 -41.50 7.00
C VAL A 467 -20.02 -43.01 7.11
N LEU A 468 -19.54 -43.49 8.26
CA LEU A 468 -19.26 -44.92 8.48
C LEU A 468 -20.40 -45.62 9.21
N SER A 469 -20.96 -44.98 10.22
CA SER A 469 -21.89 -45.64 11.15
C SER A 469 -23.23 -44.92 11.30
N GLU A 470 -23.46 -43.82 10.59
CA GLU A 470 -24.64 -42.96 10.71
C GLU A 470 -24.86 -42.38 12.13
N ARG A 471 -23.87 -42.50 13.02
CA ARG A 471 -23.96 -42.01 14.41
C ARG A 471 -23.82 -40.49 14.44
N THR A 472 -24.50 -39.85 15.38
CA THR A 472 -24.30 -38.43 15.70
C THR A 472 -23.73 -38.29 17.11
N ILE A 473 -22.90 -37.27 17.33
CA ILE A 473 -22.44 -36.93 18.68
C ILE A 473 -23.51 -36.09 19.36
N VAL A 474 -24.13 -36.65 20.39
CA VAL A 474 -25.08 -35.95 21.27
C VAL A 474 -24.29 -35.17 22.31
N GLN A 475 -24.29 -33.84 22.22
CA GLN A 475 -23.59 -32.98 23.19
C GLN A 475 -24.11 -33.22 24.61
N LYS A 476 -23.27 -33.80 25.48
CA LYS A 476 -23.60 -33.94 26.90
C LYS A 476 -23.52 -32.56 27.56
N LYS A 477 -24.66 -32.02 28.02
CA LYS A 477 -24.68 -30.84 28.91
C LYS A 477 -23.87 -31.15 30.16
N ARG A 478 -22.62 -30.65 30.25
CA ARG A 478 -21.76 -30.82 31.43
C ARG A 478 -22.38 -30.07 32.61
N SER A 479 -22.89 -30.81 33.59
CA SER A 479 -23.34 -30.31 34.88
C SER A 479 -22.15 -29.80 35.69
N GLY A 480 -21.90 -28.49 35.67
CA GLY A 480 -20.96 -27.84 36.58
C GLY A 480 -21.52 -27.83 38.01
N LYS A 481 -20.82 -28.49 38.93
CA LYS A 481 -21.04 -28.36 40.38
C LYS A 481 -20.78 -26.92 40.82
N SER A 482 -21.88 -26.23 41.13
CA SER A 482 -22.09 -25.23 42.18
C SER A 482 -20.86 -24.53 42.80
N ALA A 483 -20.60 -23.29 42.37
CA ALA A 483 -20.22 -22.23 43.31
C ALA A 483 -21.52 -21.51 43.74
N GLN A 484 -21.79 -21.45 45.04
CA GLN A 484 -23.05 -20.93 45.58
C GLN A 484 -23.24 -19.43 45.28
N PRO A 485 -24.48 -19.00 44.98
CA PRO A 485 -24.85 -17.60 44.83
C PRO A 485 -25.23 -16.98 46.18
N LYS A 486 -24.76 -15.75 46.45
CA LYS A 486 -25.44 -14.85 47.40
C LYS A 486 -26.41 -13.96 46.63
N THR A 487 -27.64 -14.45 46.59
CA THR A 487 -28.94 -13.75 46.62
C THR A 487 -28.94 -12.24 46.33
N GLY A 488 -29.66 -11.86 45.27
CA GLY A 488 -30.30 -10.54 45.24
C GLY A 488 -30.60 -9.90 43.89
N GLU A 489 -31.06 -10.61 42.85
CA GLU A 489 -31.73 -9.91 41.74
C GLU A 489 -32.82 -10.76 41.07
N LYS A 490 -33.94 -10.07 40.78
CA LYS A 490 -35.27 -10.63 40.45
C LYS A 490 -35.31 -11.26 39.05
N ALA A 491 -36.23 -12.22 38.91
CA ALA A 491 -36.47 -13.08 37.75
C ALA A 491 -36.74 -12.34 36.43
N PRO A 492 -36.28 -12.87 35.26
CA PRO A 492 -36.67 -12.38 33.95
C PRO A 492 -38.07 -12.90 33.54
N ALA A 493 -38.83 -12.02 32.89
CA ALA A 493 -40.18 -12.22 32.39
C ALA A 493 -40.23 -13.05 31.07
N PRO A 494 -41.41 -13.58 30.67
CA PRO A 494 -41.56 -14.52 29.55
C PRO A 494 -41.41 -13.87 28.16
N PRO A 495 -41.19 -14.66 27.09
CA PRO A 495 -40.81 -14.16 25.78
C PRO A 495 -41.98 -13.46 25.08
N ALA A 496 -41.73 -12.25 24.57
CA ALA A 496 -42.70 -11.47 23.81
C ALA A 496 -42.70 -11.84 22.31
N LYS A 497 -43.91 -11.82 21.73
CA LYS A 497 -44.24 -12.01 20.30
C LYS A 497 -43.61 -10.92 19.40
N PRO A 498 -43.53 -11.14 18.07
CA PRO A 498 -42.84 -10.22 17.16
C PRO A 498 -43.52 -8.86 17.17
N ARG A 499 -42.74 -7.82 17.47
CA ARG A 499 -43.20 -6.45 17.63
C ARG A 499 -43.11 -5.75 16.27
N THR A 500 -44.24 -5.29 15.74
CA THR A 500 -44.30 -4.36 14.61
C THR A 500 -43.46 -3.13 14.94
N THR A 501 -42.47 -2.81 14.10
CA THR A 501 -41.63 -1.61 14.20
C THR A 501 -42.52 -0.37 14.11
N GLN A 502 -42.69 0.33 15.23
CA GLN A 502 -43.36 1.63 15.30
C GLN A 502 -42.37 2.70 14.80
N LEU A 503 -42.76 3.52 13.82
CA LEU A 503 -41.94 4.63 13.34
C LEU A 503 -42.12 5.81 14.31
N ASP A 504 -41.07 6.11 15.07
CA ASP A 504 -41.10 7.15 16.09
C ASP A 504 -41.11 8.54 15.45
N ASN A 505 -41.95 9.46 15.93
CA ASN A 505 -42.14 10.83 15.38
C ASN A 505 -42.67 10.90 13.93
N ALA A 506 -43.31 9.84 13.43
CA ALA A 506 -44.06 9.93 12.18
C ALA A 506 -45.39 10.66 12.41
N HIS A 507 -45.70 11.67 11.59
CA HIS A 507 -46.92 12.47 11.73
C HIS A 507 -47.75 12.45 10.44
N PRO A 508 -49.09 12.32 10.52
CA PRO A 508 -49.94 12.50 9.35
C PRO A 508 -49.74 13.88 8.73
N SER A 509 -49.54 13.94 7.41
CA SER A 509 -49.33 15.18 6.68
C SER A 509 -49.69 15.01 5.20
N ASP A 510 -50.18 16.08 4.58
CA ASP A 510 -50.37 16.12 3.13
C ASP A 510 -49.02 16.09 2.41
N LEU A 511 -48.97 15.45 1.24
CA LEU A 511 -47.74 15.37 0.45
C LEU A 511 -47.37 16.75 -0.12
N PRO A 512 -46.20 17.32 0.21
CA PRO A 512 -45.82 18.63 -0.31
C PRO A 512 -45.58 18.60 -1.82
N ASP A 513 -45.93 19.70 -2.50
CA ASP A 513 -45.73 19.89 -3.95
C ASP A 513 -44.25 19.89 -4.34
N SER A 514 -43.37 20.31 -3.42
CA SER A 514 -41.92 20.34 -3.65
C SER A 514 -41.15 19.96 -2.40
N LEU A 515 -40.01 19.31 -2.59
CA LEU A 515 -39.09 18.94 -1.52
C LEU A 515 -37.66 19.28 -1.94
N LYS A 516 -36.95 20.06 -1.11
CA LYS A 516 -35.52 20.29 -1.29
C LYS A 516 -34.73 19.18 -0.58
N PRO A 517 -33.78 18.53 -1.25
CA PRO A 517 -33.02 17.45 -0.63
C PRO A 517 -32.05 17.97 0.44
N GLU A 518 -31.76 17.12 1.43
CA GLU A 518 -30.71 17.37 2.41
C GLU A 518 -29.32 17.37 1.76
N LEU A 519 -28.44 18.27 2.19
CA LEU A 519 -27.10 18.42 1.62
C LEU A 519 -26.02 18.07 2.64
N ALA A 520 -25.15 17.12 2.29
CA ALA A 520 -24.06 16.69 3.13
C ALA A 520 -22.92 17.72 3.22
N THR A 521 -22.29 17.83 4.39
CA THR A 521 -21.12 18.70 4.66
C THR A 521 -19.81 17.97 4.35
N LEU A 522 -18.90 18.59 3.58
CA LEU A 522 -17.58 18.00 3.34
C LEU A 522 -16.75 18.09 4.63
N VAL A 523 -16.17 16.97 5.05
CA VAL A 523 -15.27 16.90 6.21
C VAL A 523 -13.98 16.17 5.81
N ASP A 524 -12.88 16.44 6.52
CA ASP A 524 -11.57 15.84 6.24
C ASP A 524 -11.39 14.44 6.84
N SER A 525 -12.16 14.12 7.88
CA SER A 525 -12.12 12.83 8.57
C SER A 525 -13.51 12.45 9.09
N ALA A 526 -13.71 11.16 9.34
CA ALA A 526 -14.92 10.66 9.98
C ALA A 526 -15.05 11.26 11.40
N PRO A 527 -16.20 11.85 11.77
CA PRO A 527 -16.49 12.34 13.11
C PRO A 527 -16.67 11.18 14.10
N ASP A 528 -16.34 11.44 15.36
CA ASP A 528 -16.64 10.52 16.46
C ASP A 528 -18.16 10.40 16.71
N GLY A 529 -18.60 9.25 17.21
CA GLY A 529 -20.00 8.96 17.57
C GLY A 529 -20.66 7.87 16.72
N ASP A 530 -21.97 7.70 16.89
CA ASP A 530 -22.74 6.70 16.14
C ASP A 530 -23.11 7.25 14.75
N TRP A 531 -22.37 6.80 13.74
CA TRP A 531 -22.56 7.17 12.34
C TRP A 531 -22.69 5.92 11.46
N ARG A 532 -23.56 5.99 10.44
CA ARG A 532 -23.70 4.97 9.40
C ARG A 532 -23.11 5.50 8.10
N TYR A 533 -22.29 4.68 7.43
CA TYR A 533 -21.59 5.08 6.21
C TYR A 533 -22.07 4.27 5.01
N GLU A 534 -22.38 4.96 3.92
CA GLU A 534 -22.74 4.39 2.62
C GLU A 534 -21.80 4.91 1.53
N ILE A 535 -21.81 4.27 0.35
CA ILE A 535 -21.00 4.72 -0.79
C ILE A 535 -21.49 6.09 -1.24
N LYS A 536 -20.55 7.02 -1.44
CA LYS A 536 -20.83 8.24 -2.18
C LYS A 536 -20.81 7.93 -3.67
N PHE A 537 -22.00 7.91 -4.26
CA PHE A 537 -22.15 7.84 -5.71
C PHE A 537 -21.75 9.16 -6.38
N ASP A 538 -21.44 9.02 -7.67
CA ASP A 538 -21.04 10.09 -8.58
C ASP A 538 -22.03 10.20 -9.75
N GLY A 539 -23.20 10.76 -9.45
CA GLY A 539 -24.33 10.82 -10.36
C GLY A 539 -25.20 12.08 -10.21
N TYR A 540 -26.42 12.02 -10.75
CA TYR A 540 -27.41 13.08 -10.59
C TYR A 540 -28.30 12.79 -9.39
N ARG A 541 -28.30 13.68 -8.40
CA ARG A 541 -29.22 13.64 -7.26
C ARG A 541 -30.66 13.93 -7.74
N ILE A 542 -31.54 12.96 -7.55
CA ILE A 542 -32.94 13.01 -7.99
C ILE A 542 -33.87 12.66 -6.81
N THR A 543 -34.93 13.43 -6.63
CA THR A 543 -36.04 13.09 -5.74
C THR A 543 -37.24 12.63 -6.55
N ALA A 544 -37.83 11.49 -6.16
CA ALA A 544 -39.03 10.95 -6.81
C ALA A 544 -40.26 11.30 -5.96
N ARG A 545 -41.21 12.03 -6.55
CA ARG A 545 -42.53 12.27 -5.98
C ARG A 545 -43.49 11.23 -6.51
N VAL A 546 -44.17 10.53 -5.61
CA VAL A 546 -45.28 9.63 -5.95
C VAL A 546 -46.54 10.23 -5.35
N ASP A 547 -47.58 10.36 -6.17
CA ASP A 547 -48.86 10.91 -5.75
C ASP A 547 -49.98 10.22 -6.52
N GLN A 548 -50.73 9.36 -5.84
CA GLN A 548 -51.82 8.57 -6.43
C GLN A 548 -51.39 7.81 -7.70
N GLY A 549 -50.23 7.15 -7.64
CA GLY A 549 -49.65 6.40 -8.76
C GLY A 549 -48.97 7.24 -9.85
N LYS A 550 -49.02 8.58 -9.77
CA LYS A 550 -48.24 9.45 -10.67
C LYS A 550 -46.84 9.65 -10.10
N VAL A 551 -45.82 9.23 -10.87
CA VAL A 551 -44.41 9.40 -10.53
C VAL A 551 -43.83 10.60 -11.26
N GLN A 552 -43.14 11.47 -10.54
CA GLN A 552 -42.36 12.57 -11.10
C GLN A 552 -40.95 12.60 -10.51
N PHE A 553 -39.94 12.85 -11.35
CA PHE A 553 -38.55 13.00 -10.90
C PHE A 553 -38.13 14.46 -10.94
N PHE A 554 -37.62 14.94 -9.82
CA PHE A 554 -37.12 16.30 -9.68
C PHE A 554 -35.62 16.30 -9.44
N THR A 555 -34.90 17.15 -10.19
CA THR A 555 -33.49 17.42 -9.90
C THR A 555 -33.33 18.19 -8.59
N ARG A 556 -32.10 18.30 -8.09
CA ARG A 556 -31.75 19.11 -6.91
C ARG A 556 -32.35 20.53 -6.89
N ASN A 557 -32.56 21.16 -8.05
CA ASN A 557 -33.15 22.51 -8.13
C ASN A 557 -34.64 22.51 -8.48
N GLY A 558 -35.30 21.35 -8.49
CA GLY A 558 -36.73 21.20 -8.74
C GLY A 558 -37.13 21.12 -10.21
N HIS A 559 -36.20 20.87 -11.15
CA HIS A 559 -36.57 20.64 -12.55
C HIS A 559 -37.14 19.24 -12.75
N ASP A 560 -38.29 19.15 -13.40
CA ASP A 560 -38.93 17.87 -13.75
C ASP A 560 -38.17 17.17 -14.89
N TRP A 561 -37.59 16.01 -14.58
CA TRP A 561 -36.83 15.14 -15.48
C TRP A 561 -37.56 13.84 -15.80
N THR A 562 -38.84 13.72 -15.48
CA THR A 562 -39.65 12.51 -15.68
C THR A 562 -39.60 12.03 -17.13
N HIS A 563 -39.68 12.95 -18.10
CA HIS A 563 -39.61 12.63 -19.53
C HIS A 563 -38.27 12.00 -19.98
N LYS A 564 -37.19 12.21 -19.22
CA LYS A 564 -35.86 11.61 -19.50
C LYS A 564 -35.70 10.23 -18.88
N LEU A 565 -36.55 9.88 -17.92
CA LEU A 565 -36.42 8.70 -17.05
C LEU A 565 -37.69 7.83 -17.05
N PRO A 566 -38.26 7.47 -18.23
CA PRO A 566 -39.52 6.74 -18.29
C PRO A 566 -39.46 5.36 -17.64
N ARG A 567 -38.34 4.62 -17.78
CA ARG A 567 -38.17 3.27 -17.23
C ARG A 567 -38.10 3.28 -15.70
N GLN A 568 -37.40 4.26 -15.14
CA GLN A 568 -37.29 4.46 -13.70
C GLN A 568 -38.65 4.88 -13.11
N ALA A 569 -39.43 5.67 -13.84
CA ALA A 569 -40.76 6.11 -13.40
C ALA A 569 -41.72 4.93 -13.30
N GLU A 570 -41.67 4.02 -14.29
CA GLU A 570 -42.40 2.75 -14.27
C GLU A 570 -41.97 1.87 -13.10
N ALA A 571 -40.67 1.73 -12.85
CA ALA A 571 -40.17 0.94 -11.72
C ALA A 571 -40.63 1.48 -10.36
N ILE A 572 -40.60 2.80 -10.16
CA ILE A 572 -41.11 3.43 -8.92
C ILE A 572 -42.63 3.27 -8.80
N ALA A 573 -43.39 3.37 -9.91
CA ALA A 573 -44.83 3.14 -9.90
C ALA A 573 -45.16 1.70 -9.48
N GLY A 574 -44.32 0.73 -9.85
CA GLY A 574 -44.41 -0.68 -9.45
C GLY A 574 -44.31 -0.92 -7.95
N LEU A 575 -43.76 0.02 -7.16
CA LEU A 575 -43.74 -0.06 -5.69
C LEU A 575 -45.13 0.11 -5.05
N ALA A 576 -46.12 0.54 -5.85
CA ALA A 576 -47.52 0.72 -5.45
C ALA A 576 -47.70 1.58 -4.19
N LEU A 577 -46.96 2.70 -4.13
CA LEU A 577 -47.09 3.70 -3.07
C LEU A 577 -48.33 4.58 -3.32
N GLU A 578 -49.08 4.89 -2.27
CA GLU A 578 -50.21 5.84 -2.34
C GLU A 578 -49.70 7.27 -2.53
N SER A 579 -48.68 7.64 -1.75
CA SER A 579 -47.97 8.91 -1.87
C SER A 579 -46.57 8.78 -1.29
N GLY A 580 -45.63 9.63 -1.68
CA GLY A 580 -44.30 9.65 -1.06
C GLY A 580 -43.29 10.54 -1.75
N TRP A 581 -42.21 10.80 -1.03
CA TRP A 581 -40.99 11.39 -1.55
C TRP A 581 -39.83 10.44 -1.27
N LEU A 582 -39.16 10.00 -2.32
CA LEU A 582 -37.98 9.14 -2.26
C LEU A 582 -36.76 9.93 -2.70
N ASP A 583 -35.64 9.76 -2.00
CA ASP A 583 -34.40 10.49 -2.27
C ASP A 583 -33.31 9.50 -2.69
N GLY A 584 -32.69 9.79 -3.84
CA GLY A 584 -31.76 8.86 -4.48
C GLY A 584 -30.80 9.54 -5.46
N GLU A 585 -29.93 8.74 -6.05
CA GLU A 585 -28.94 9.17 -7.03
C GLU A 585 -28.98 8.28 -8.28
N MET A 586 -29.03 8.91 -9.45
CA MET A 586 -29.01 8.24 -10.75
C MET A 586 -27.57 8.01 -11.20
N VAL A 587 -27.23 6.76 -11.50
CA VAL A 587 -25.86 6.33 -11.80
C VAL A 587 -25.86 5.40 -12.99
N VAL A 588 -24.82 5.46 -13.82
CA VAL A 588 -24.48 4.41 -14.79
C VAL A 588 -23.18 3.78 -14.33
N ALA A 589 -23.13 2.45 -14.24
CA ALA A 589 -21.88 1.75 -13.98
C ALA A 589 -21.14 1.47 -15.29
N ASN A 590 -19.81 1.52 -15.27
CA ASN A 590 -18.96 1.04 -16.36
C ASN A 590 -18.90 -0.50 -16.38
N GLU A 591 -18.13 -1.06 -17.32
CA GLU A 591 -17.97 -2.51 -17.51
C GLU A 591 -17.39 -3.24 -16.28
N GLN A 592 -16.78 -2.50 -15.34
CA GLN A 592 -16.22 -3.01 -14.09
C GLN A 592 -17.18 -2.82 -12.90
N GLY A 593 -18.40 -2.33 -13.12
CA GLY A 593 -19.41 -2.11 -12.08
C GLY A 593 -19.21 -0.82 -11.26
N VAL A 594 -18.32 0.08 -11.68
CA VAL A 594 -18.02 1.34 -10.97
C VAL A 594 -18.84 2.49 -11.58
N PRO A 595 -19.44 3.40 -10.77
CA PRO A 595 -20.10 4.61 -11.26
C PRO A 595 -19.25 5.42 -12.25
N ASP A 596 -19.81 5.70 -13.43
CA ASP A 596 -19.18 6.50 -14.50
C ASP A 596 -20.11 7.65 -14.89
N PHE A 597 -19.74 8.85 -14.45
CA PHE A 597 -20.50 10.07 -14.72
C PHE A 597 -20.52 10.44 -16.20
N GLN A 598 -19.43 10.20 -16.94
CA GLN A 598 -19.39 10.51 -18.37
C GLN A 598 -20.33 9.60 -19.15
N ALA A 599 -20.39 8.31 -18.79
CA ALA A 599 -21.35 7.37 -19.34
C ALA A 599 -22.80 7.79 -19.02
N LEU A 600 -23.07 8.27 -17.80
CA LEU A 600 -24.37 8.80 -17.40
C LEU A 600 -24.79 10.02 -18.25
N GLN A 601 -23.89 10.96 -18.52
CA GLN A 601 -24.18 12.11 -19.40
C GLN A 601 -24.55 11.66 -20.81
N ASN A 602 -23.74 10.76 -21.38
CA ASN A 602 -23.99 10.20 -22.70
C ASN A 602 -25.35 9.48 -22.75
N ALA A 603 -25.74 8.78 -21.68
CA ALA A 603 -27.04 8.11 -21.60
C ALA A 603 -28.22 9.10 -21.68
N PHE A 604 -28.10 10.26 -21.03
CA PHE A 604 -29.10 11.34 -21.12
C PHE A 604 -29.12 12.03 -22.49
N GLU A 605 -27.96 12.25 -23.12
CA GLU A 605 -27.88 12.87 -24.45
C GLU A 605 -28.42 11.96 -25.56
N LEU A 606 -28.15 10.65 -25.47
CA LEU A 606 -28.59 9.64 -26.44
C LEU A 606 -30.01 9.11 -26.18
N GLY A 607 -30.67 9.55 -25.10
CA GLY A 607 -32.01 9.07 -24.71
C GLY A 607 -32.05 7.59 -24.32
N ARG A 608 -30.92 7.01 -23.88
CA ARG A 608 -30.79 5.60 -23.51
C ARG A 608 -30.91 5.41 -21.99
N SER A 609 -32.10 5.66 -21.44
CA SER A 609 -32.34 5.60 -19.99
C SER A 609 -32.35 4.18 -19.39
N GLY A 610 -32.35 3.12 -20.20
CA GLY A 610 -32.45 1.73 -19.74
C GLY A 610 -31.29 1.24 -18.86
N ASN A 611 -30.09 1.82 -19.01
CA ASN A 611 -28.90 1.42 -18.24
C ASN A 611 -28.65 2.31 -17.01
N ILE A 612 -29.56 3.24 -16.71
CA ILE A 612 -29.44 4.16 -15.56
C ILE A 612 -30.06 3.48 -14.34
N ILE A 613 -29.25 3.25 -13.32
CA ILE A 613 -29.67 2.67 -12.03
C ILE A 613 -30.01 3.83 -11.08
N PHE A 614 -31.11 3.70 -10.34
CA PHE A 614 -31.52 4.63 -9.30
C PHE A 614 -31.22 4.07 -7.91
N TYR A 615 -30.15 4.57 -7.29
CA TYR A 615 -29.78 4.21 -5.93
C TYR A 615 -30.57 5.07 -4.93
N LEU A 616 -31.42 4.44 -4.13
CA LEU A 616 -32.27 5.07 -3.12
C LEU A 616 -31.64 4.92 -1.74
N PHE A 617 -31.58 6.01 -0.97
CA PHE A 617 -30.93 6.01 0.36
C PHE A 617 -31.72 6.70 1.48
N ASP A 618 -32.82 7.40 1.18
CA ASP A 618 -33.74 7.97 2.19
C ASP A 618 -35.16 8.16 1.63
N MET A 619 -36.15 8.32 2.52
CA MET A 619 -37.58 8.45 2.21
C MET A 619 -38.23 9.44 3.20
N PRO A 620 -38.27 10.74 2.88
CA PRO A 620 -38.83 11.75 3.78
C PRO A 620 -40.35 11.70 3.96
N PHE A 621 -41.09 11.13 3.00
CA PHE A 621 -42.55 10.99 3.07
C PHE A 621 -42.98 9.62 2.54
N LEU A 622 -43.97 9.00 3.22
CA LEU A 622 -44.56 7.73 2.79
C LEU A 622 -46.05 7.68 3.16
N ASN A 623 -46.91 7.43 2.19
CA ASN A 623 -48.35 7.15 2.32
C ASN A 623 -49.07 8.05 3.34
N GLY A 624 -49.02 9.37 3.12
CA GLY A 624 -49.68 10.37 3.98
C GLY A 624 -48.99 10.63 5.32
N MET A 625 -47.78 10.10 5.54
CA MET A 625 -46.96 10.35 6.72
C MET A 625 -45.73 11.17 6.37
N ASP A 626 -45.48 12.23 7.13
CA ASP A 626 -44.21 12.94 7.15
C ASP A 626 -43.24 12.18 8.07
N LEU A 627 -42.14 11.73 7.48
CA LEU A 627 -41.11 10.97 8.15
C LEU A 627 -39.89 11.82 8.49
N ARG A 628 -39.86 13.12 8.17
CA ARG A 628 -38.64 13.93 8.34
C ARG A 628 -38.10 13.98 9.77
N GLU A 629 -38.98 13.97 10.77
CA GLU A 629 -38.58 13.96 12.19
C GLU A 629 -38.32 12.53 12.74
N VAL A 630 -38.59 11.49 11.93
CA VAL A 630 -38.30 10.09 12.27
C VAL A 630 -36.79 9.86 12.17
N PRO A 631 -36.13 9.13 13.10
CA PRO A 631 -34.71 8.83 13.01
C PRO A 631 -34.26 8.18 11.69
N VAL A 632 -33.09 8.56 11.17
CA VAL A 632 -32.57 8.12 9.86
C VAL A 632 -32.52 6.60 9.70
N GLU A 633 -32.16 5.86 10.75
CA GLU A 633 -32.12 4.40 10.74
C GLU A 633 -33.50 3.78 10.54
N GLN A 634 -34.55 4.37 11.12
CA GLN A 634 -35.92 3.90 10.96
C GLN A 634 -36.48 4.24 9.57
N ARG A 635 -36.19 5.43 9.05
CA ARG A 635 -36.58 5.82 7.67
C ARG A 635 -35.94 4.89 6.64
N ARG A 636 -34.66 4.57 6.84
CA ARG A 636 -33.90 3.68 5.97
C ARG A 636 -34.43 2.24 6.02
N GLU A 637 -34.76 1.72 7.20
CA GLU A 637 -35.38 0.40 7.33
C GLU A 637 -36.77 0.35 6.66
N ALA A 638 -37.56 1.42 6.79
CA ALA A 638 -38.84 1.55 6.08
C ALA A 638 -38.67 1.58 4.56
N LEU A 639 -37.64 2.28 4.05
CA LEU A 639 -37.30 2.29 2.63
C LEU A 639 -36.90 0.90 2.13
N THR A 640 -36.10 0.14 2.88
CA THR A 640 -35.74 -1.24 2.53
C THR A 640 -37.00 -2.11 2.37
N LYS A 641 -37.94 -2.05 3.31
CA LYS A 641 -39.23 -2.77 3.24
C LYS A 641 -40.11 -2.36 2.05
N VAL A 642 -40.00 -1.10 1.62
CA VAL A 642 -40.68 -0.63 0.40
C VAL A 642 -40.03 -1.26 -0.84
N LEU A 643 -38.70 -1.28 -0.89
CA LEU A 643 -37.94 -1.79 -2.04
C LEU A 643 -37.99 -3.32 -2.17
N GLU A 644 -38.16 -4.06 -1.07
CA GLU A 644 -38.39 -5.53 -1.09
C GLU A 644 -39.60 -5.94 -1.95
N ARG A 645 -40.51 -5.02 -2.27
CA ARG A 645 -41.67 -5.27 -3.15
C ARG A 645 -41.33 -5.26 -4.64
N SER A 646 -40.13 -4.84 -5.01
CA SER A 646 -39.69 -4.74 -6.40
C SER A 646 -38.52 -5.68 -6.66
N GLU A 647 -38.63 -6.48 -7.72
CA GLU A 647 -37.53 -7.27 -8.27
C GLU A 647 -36.78 -6.52 -9.39
N ASP A 648 -37.15 -5.25 -9.63
CA ASP A 648 -36.61 -4.45 -10.73
C ASP A 648 -35.17 -4.00 -10.46
N GLU A 649 -34.23 -4.49 -11.27
CA GLU A 649 -32.80 -4.22 -11.11
C GLU A 649 -32.40 -2.74 -11.28
N VAL A 650 -33.31 -1.93 -11.84
CA VAL A 650 -33.13 -0.47 -12.02
C VAL A 650 -33.22 0.28 -10.69
N LEU A 651 -33.89 -0.27 -9.68
CA LEU A 651 -33.96 0.30 -8.33
C LEU A 651 -33.00 -0.45 -7.42
N ARG A 652 -32.11 0.28 -6.74
CA ARG A 652 -31.19 -0.30 -5.77
C ARG A 652 -31.24 0.45 -4.46
N TYR A 653 -31.17 -0.28 -3.35
CA TYR A 653 -30.97 0.32 -2.05
C TYR A 653 -29.48 0.60 -1.82
N SER A 654 -29.14 1.77 -1.27
CA SER A 654 -27.77 2.09 -0.87
C SER A 654 -27.52 1.56 0.54
N GLU A 655 -26.86 0.41 0.65
CA GLU A 655 -26.54 -0.21 1.94
C GLU A 655 -25.48 0.59 2.73
N ASP A 656 -25.65 0.62 4.05
CA ASP A 656 -24.62 1.05 5.00
C ASP A 656 -23.78 -0.12 5.47
N PHE A 657 -22.49 0.14 5.71
CA PHE A 657 -21.50 -0.87 6.02
C PHE A 657 -21.18 -0.94 7.52
N ALA A 658 -20.81 -2.11 8.02
CA ALA A 658 -20.54 -2.36 9.45
C ALA A 658 -19.05 -2.20 9.85
N GLU A 659 -18.19 -1.95 8.87
CA GLU A 659 -16.75 -1.75 9.03
C GLU A 659 -16.40 -0.33 9.52
N THR A 660 -15.14 -0.12 9.92
CA THR A 660 -14.70 1.20 10.37
C THR A 660 -14.69 2.21 9.20
N PRO A 661 -15.01 3.50 9.45
CA PRO A 661 -15.08 4.51 8.40
C PRO A 661 -13.77 4.66 7.62
N GLU A 662 -12.63 4.47 8.29
CA GLU A 662 -11.30 4.52 7.67
C GLU A 662 -11.06 3.33 6.73
N ALA A 663 -11.48 2.13 7.12
CA ALA A 663 -11.35 0.94 6.28
C ALA A 663 -12.27 1.05 5.05
N LEU A 664 -13.48 1.57 5.24
CA LEU A 664 -14.44 1.82 4.15
C LEU A 664 -13.94 2.91 3.20
N LEU A 665 -13.40 4.01 3.72
CA LEU A 665 -12.90 5.10 2.89
C LEU A 665 -11.69 4.62 2.08
N ASN A 666 -10.75 3.90 2.71
CA ASN A 666 -9.62 3.31 2.01
C ASN A 666 -10.05 2.35 0.90
N SER A 667 -11.06 1.52 1.15
CA SER A 667 -11.60 0.58 0.17
C SER A 667 -12.29 1.31 -0.98
N ALA A 668 -13.12 2.31 -0.69
CA ALA A 668 -13.76 3.17 -1.68
C ALA A 668 -12.71 3.86 -2.58
N CYS A 669 -11.62 4.35 -1.98
CA CYS A 669 -10.54 5.02 -2.73
C CYS A 669 -9.73 4.06 -3.61
N GLN A 670 -9.49 2.83 -3.16
CA GLN A 670 -8.84 1.78 -3.97
C GLN A 670 -9.70 1.38 -5.16
N MET A 671 -11.02 1.31 -4.97
CA MET A 671 -12.01 1.02 -6.02
C MET A 671 -12.31 2.23 -6.92
N GLN A 672 -11.58 3.33 -6.77
CA GLN A 672 -11.76 4.58 -7.52
C GLN A 672 -13.16 5.22 -7.40
N MET A 673 -13.91 4.89 -6.33
CA MET A 673 -15.18 5.51 -6.00
C MET A 673 -14.97 6.97 -5.56
N GLU A 674 -16.04 7.78 -5.56
CA GLU A 674 -15.92 9.20 -5.18
C GLU A 674 -15.59 9.37 -3.68
N GLY A 675 -16.16 8.52 -2.83
CA GLY A 675 -15.92 8.50 -1.40
C GLY A 675 -17.08 7.89 -0.60
N LEU A 676 -17.36 8.42 0.58
CA LEU A 676 -18.44 7.95 1.47
C LEU A 676 -19.39 9.06 1.88
N ILE A 677 -20.65 8.71 2.13
CA ILE A 677 -21.63 9.54 2.84
C ILE A 677 -21.81 8.98 4.24
N GLY A 678 -21.60 9.79 5.27
CA GLY A 678 -21.88 9.45 6.65
C GLY A 678 -23.19 10.10 7.10
N LYS A 679 -24.05 9.36 7.79
CA LYS A 679 -25.30 9.86 8.39
C LYS A 679 -25.28 9.57 9.89
N ARG A 680 -25.53 10.59 10.72
CA ARG A 680 -25.55 10.44 12.18
C ARG A 680 -26.79 9.65 12.60
N VAL A 681 -26.60 8.60 13.38
CA VAL A 681 -27.71 7.82 13.94
C VAL A 681 -28.62 8.73 14.77
N GLY A 682 -29.93 8.55 14.66
CA GLY A 682 -30.91 9.39 15.36
C GLY A 682 -31.24 10.71 14.67
N SER A 683 -30.62 11.08 13.55
CA SER A 683 -30.82 12.40 12.94
C SER A 683 -32.13 12.53 12.14
N PRO A 684 -32.80 13.70 12.19
CA PRO A 684 -33.92 14.00 11.30
C PRO A 684 -33.43 14.23 9.87
N TYR A 685 -34.36 14.33 8.91
CA TYR A 685 -34.13 14.77 7.54
C TYR A 685 -34.42 16.26 7.41
N VAL A 686 -33.43 17.06 7.00
CA VAL A 686 -33.59 18.52 6.88
C VAL A 686 -33.35 19.02 5.46
N SER A 687 -34.23 19.88 4.96
CA SER A 687 -34.16 20.47 3.62
C SER A 687 -33.12 21.61 3.48
N ARG A 688 -31.92 21.42 4.00
CA ARG A 688 -30.78 22.36 3.96
C ARG A 688 -29.45 21.60 4.04
N ARG A 689 -28.33 22.32 4.02
CA ARG A 689 -27.04 21.72 4.40
C ARG A 689 -27.03 21.43 5.91
N SER A 690 -26.62 20.22 6.26
CA SER A 690 -26.60 19.72 7.62
C SER A 690 -25.22 19.16 7.98
N GLY A 691 -24.87 19.23 9.25
CA GLY A 691 -23.74 18.49 9.80
C GLY A 691 -24.07 17.01 10.03
N ASP A 692 -25.36 16.66 10.05
CA ASP A 692 -25.85 15.31 10.35
C ASP A 692 -25.64 14.35 9.18
N TRP A 693 -25.48 14.91 7.98
CA TRP A 693 -24.99 14.21 6.80
C TRP A 693 -23.64 14.80 6.44
N ILE A 694 -22.64 13.95 6.33
CA ILE A 694 -21.29 14.33 5.95
C ILE A 694 -20.86 13.58 4.69
N LYS A 695 -19.84 14.11 4.01
CA LYS A 695 -19.19 13.42 2.90
C LYS A 695 -17.69 13.44 3.08
N LEU A 696 -17.08 12.27 2.84
CA LEU A 696 -15.65 12.04 2.79
C LEU A 696 -15.31 11.77 1.33
N LYS A 697 -14.28 12.42 0.77
CA LYS A 697 -13.92 12.28 -0.66
C LYS A 697 -12.53 11.64 -0.80
N CYS A 698 -12.39 10.74 -1.75
CA CYS A 698 -11.13 10.06 -2.08
C CYS A 698 -10.16 10.91 -2.90
N LYS A 699 -10.70 11.77 -3.77
CA LYS A 699 -9.94 12.67 -4.65
C LYS A 699 -10.57 14.06 -4.63
N ARG A 700 -9.77 15.09 -4.87
CA ARG A 700 -10.27 16.46 -5.02
C ARG A 700 -10.94 16.61 -6.38
N ARG A 701 -12.27 16.58 -6.36
CA ARG A 701 -13.14 16.68 -7.53
C ARG A 701 -14.30 17.62 -7.20
N GLN A 702 -14.52 18.62 -8.05
CA GLN A 702 -15.61 19.59 -7.90
C GLN A 702 -16.01 20.22 -9.23
N GLU A 703 -17.08 21.00 -9.20
CA GLU A 703 -17.55 21.80 -10.31
C GLU A 703 -16.81 23.14 -10.42
N PHE A 704 -16.61 23.59 -11.65
CA PHE A 704 -16.05 24.89 -11.99
C PHE A 704 -16.92 25.55 -13.05
N VAL A 705 -16.98 26.89 -13.03
CA VAL A 705 -17.61 27.67 -14.09
C VAL A 705 -16.67 27.76 -15.27
N VAL A 706 -17.13 27.44 -16.48
CA VAL A 706 -16.34 27.60 -17.70
C VAL A 706 -16.40 29.06 -18.13
N VAL A 707 -15.25 29.73 -18.13
CA VAL A 707 -15.15 31.18 -18.38
C VAL A 707 -14.45 31.52 -19.69
N GLY A 708 -13.86 30.52 -20.35
CA GLY A 708 -13.17 30.69 -21.62
C GLY A 708 -12.60 29.40 -22.18
N TYR A 709 -11.97 29.47 -23.34
CA TYR A 709 -11.15 28.38 -23.89
C TYR A 709 -9.91 28.93 -24.63
N THR A 710 -8.91 28.08 -24.84
CA THR A 710 -7.68 28.42 -25.61
C THR A 710 -7.72 27.82 -27.01
N GLU A 711 -7.00 28.42 -27.96
CA GLU A 711 -6.75 27.83 -29.28
C GLU A 711 -6.11 26.43 -29.17
N PRO A 712 -6.44 25.51 -30.09
CA PRO A 712 -5.85 24.18 -30.10
C PRO A 712 -4.35 24.25 -30.47
N LYS A 713 -3.57 23.30 -29.95
CA LYS A 713 -2.13 23.16 -30.26
C LYS A 713 -1.83 21.74 -30.73
N GLY A 714 -0.89 21.60 -31.66
CA GLY A 714 -0.49 20.29 -32.21
C GLY A 714 -1.56 19.68 -33.12
N SER A 715 -1.84 18.38 -32.97
CA SER A 715 -2.83 17.63 -33.77
C SER A 715 -4.28 17.79 -33.30
N ARG A 716 -4.52 18.59 -32.25
CA ARG A 716 -5.85 18.79 -31.67
C ARG A 716 -6.66 19.77 -32.52
N SER A 717 -7.97 19.52 -32.68
CA SER A 717 -8.91 20.41 -33.36
C SER A 717 -9.84 21.11 -32.35
N LYS A 718 -10.45 22.24 -32.75
CA LYS A 718 -11.44 23.03 -31.98
C LYS A 718 -10.85 23.88 -30.84
N PHE A 719 -10.49 23.30 -29.70
CA PHE A 719 -9.93 24.04 -28.56
C PHE A 719 -8.81 23.27 -27.85
N GLY A 720 -7.90 23.99 -27.19
CA GLY A 720 -6.75 23.43 -26.47
C GLY A 720 -7.07 23.01 -25.03
N ALA A 721 -7.70 23.92 -24.27
CA ALA A 721 -8.08 23.77 -22.87
C ALA A 721 -9.23 24.70 -22.52
N LEU A 722 -10.08 24.31 -21.56
CA LEU A 722 -11.09 25.17 -20.95
C LEU A 722 -10.46 26.00 -19.83
N LEU A 723 -10.84 27.27 -19.73
CA LEU A 723 -10.54 28.15 -18.61
C LEU A 723 -11.65 28.03 -17.57
N LEU A 724 -11.24 27.87 -16.32
CA LEU A 724 -12.12 27.58 -15.19
C LEU A 724 -12.22 28.80 -14.26
N GLY A 725 -13.35 28.94 -13.58
CA GLY A 725 -13.56 29.95 -12.55
C GLY A 725 -14.41 29.44 -11.38
N LEU A 726 -14.23 30.10 -10.23
CA LEU A 726 -14.99 29.87 -9.01
C LEU A 726 -15.47 31.20 -8.45
N HIS A 727 -16.68 31.22 -7.89
CA HIS A 727 -17.16 32.38 -7.15
C HIS A 727 -16.47 32.45 -5.78
N ASP A 728 -16.03 33.65 -5.41
CA ASP A 728 -15.55 33.94 -4.06
C ASP A 728 -16.73 33.96 -3.07
N VAL A 729 -16.55 33.32 -1.91
CA VAL A 729 -17.63 33.18 -0.92
C VAL A 729 -18.00 34.53 -0.28
N ASP A 730 -17.02 35.42 -0.12
CA ASP A 730 -17.20 36.69 0.58
C ASP A 730 -17.66 37.79 -0.38
N SER A 731 -17.00 37.91 -1.55
CA SER A 731 -17.32 38.97 -2.51
C SER A 731 -18.38 38.58 -3.55
N GLY A 732 -18.63 37.28 -3.76
CA GLY A 732 -19.48 36.76 -4.84
C GLY A 732 -18.89 36.92 -6.24
N GLU A 733 -17.70 37.53 -6.37
CA GLU A 733 -17.04 37.76 -7.65
C GLU A 733 -16.51 36.46 -8.26
N LEU A 734 -16.59 36.34 -9.58
CA LEU A 734 -16.05 35.19 -10.30
C LEU A 734 -14.55 35.35 -10.49
N LYS A 735 -13.75 34.44 -9.91
CA LYS A 735 -12.28 34.44 -10.01
C LYS A 735 -11.80 33.33 -10.93
N TYR A 736 -10.76 33.61 -11.72
CA TYR A 736 -10.08 32.61 -12.52
C TYR A 736 -9.43 31.56 -11.62
N ALA A 737 -9.70 30.29 -11.94
CA ALA A 737 -9.32 29.13 -11.15
C ALA A 737 -8.45 28.15 -11.94
N GLY A 738 -7.76 28.60 -13.00
CA GLY A 738 -6.86 27.76 -13.80
C GLY A 738 -7.50 27.20 -15.08
N LYS A 739 -6.89 26.17 -15.65
CA LYS A 739 -7.33 25.58 -16.93
C LYS A 739 -7.26 24.05 -16.93
N VAL A 740 -8.09 23.43 -17.75
CA VAL A 740 -8.13 21.96 -17.95
C VAL A 740 -8.02 21.62 -19.43
N GLY A 741 -6.98 20.87 -19.79
CA GLY A 741 -6.64 20.50 -21.18
C GLY A 741 -6.56 19.01 -21.46
N THR A 742 -6.98 18.19 -20.49
CA THR A 742 -6.98 16.71 -20.54
C THR A 742 -8.36 16.20 -20.13
N GLY A 743 -8.72 14.97 -20.53
CA GLY A 743 -10.06 14.40 -20.28
C GLY A 743 -11.06 14.55 -21.44
N PHE A 744 -10.62 15.02 -22.61
CA PHE A 744 -11.48 15.17 -23.79
C PHE A 744 -11.14 14.12 -24.86
N ASN A 745 -12.15 13.46 -25.41
CA ASN A 745 -12.05 12.69 -26.66
C ASN A 745 -12.57 13.53 -27.85
N GLN A 746 -12.42 13.03 -29.09
CA GLN A 746 -12.79 13.79 -30.29
C GLN A 746 -14.29 14.13 -30.37
N VAL A 747 -15.15 13.23 -29.89
CA VAL A 747 -16.61 13.44 -29.87
C VAL A 747 -16.95 14.54 -28.87
N THR A 748 -16.46 14.41 -27.63
CA THR A 748 -16.66 15.39 -26.55
C THR A 748 -16.09 16.76 -26.91
N LEU A 749 -14.93 16.84 -27.57
CA LEU A 749 -14.37 18.10 -28.08
C LEU A 749 -15.33 18.83 -29.02
N ASN A 750 -15.96 18.10 -29.96
CA ASN A 750 -16.91 18.68 -30.91
C ASN A 750 -18.17 19.17 -30.20
N THR A 751 -18.81 18.30 -29.39
CA THR A 751 -20.04 18.62 -28.65
C THR A 751 -19.86 19.82 -27.71
N ILE A 752 -18.75 19.85 -26.97
CA ILE A 752 -18.47 20.97 -26.07
C ILE A 752 -18.23 22.24 -26.88
N TYR A 753 -17.43 22.19 -27.95
CA TYR A 753 -17.14 23.37 -28.76
C TYR A 753 -18.42 24.02 -29.33
N GLU A 754 -19.37 23.22 -29.81
CA GLU A 754 -20.68 23.70 -30.27
C GLU A 754 -21.47 24.44 -29.18
N GLN A 755 -21.35 24.01 -27.91
CA GLN A 755 -21.97 24.70 -26.77
C GLN A 755 -21.19 25.97 -26.35
N LEU A 756 -19.88 26.03 -26.58
CA LEU A 756 -19.05 27.21 -26.24
C LEU A 756 -19.24 28.36 -27.24
N THR A 757 -19.31 28.08 -28.55
CA THR A 757 -19.41 29.09 -29.61
C THR A 757 -20.52 30.14 -29.39
N PRO A 758 -21.78 29.80 -29.04
CA PRO A 758 -22.83 30.80 -28.83
C PRO A 758 -22.62 31.64 -27.55
N LEU A 759 -21.69 31.26 -26.68
CA LEU A 759 -21.41 31.94 -25.42
C LEU A 759 -20.25 32.92 -25.49
N GLU A 760 -19.62 33.11 -26.66
CA GLU A 760 -18.49 34.01 -26.82
C GLU A 760 -18.78 35.45 -26.38
N ALA A 761 -17.81 36.03 -25.68
CA ALA A 761 -17.86 37.35 -25.11
C ALA A 761 -16.57 38.14 -25.42
N LYS A 762 -16.68 39.46 -25.58
CA LYS A 762 -15.53 40.32 -25.90
C LYS A 762 -14.63 40.63 -24.69
N LYS A 763 -15.10 40.38 -23.46
CA LYS A 763 -14.40 40.72 -22.21
C LYS A 763 -14.42 39.52 -21.26
N PRO A 764 -13.37 39.32 -20.44
CA PRO A 764 -13.36 38.29 -19.42
C PRO A 764 -14.47 38.54 -18.39
N ALA A 765 -15.15 37.47 -17.97
CA ALA A 765 -16.13 37.51 -16.89
C ALA A 765 -15.48 37.43 -15.49
N VAL A 766 -14.19 37.10 -15.43
CA VAL A 766 -13.41 36.97 -14.19
C VAL A 766 -12.75 38.28 -13.78
N VAL A 767 -12.65 38.53 -12.47
CA VAL A 767 -12.01 39.75 -11.92
C VAL A 767 -10.48 39.72 -11.96
N ASN A 768 -9.88 38.53 -12.02
CA ASN A 768 -8.44 38.29 -12.10
C ASN A 768 -8.07 37.44 -13.34
N PRO A 769 -8.32 37.93 -14.57
CA PRO A 769 -7.99 37.16 -15.77
C PRO A 769 -6.49 36.82 -15.82
N PRO A 770 -6.09 35.66 -16.38
CA PRO A 770 -4.69 35.33 -16.62
C PRO A 770 -3.99 36.45 -17.40
N THR A 771 -2.70 36.66 -17.10
CA THR A 771 -1.88 37.72 -17.70
C THR A 771 -0.66 37.13 -18.44
N GLY A 772 -0.01 37.94 -19.28
CA GLY A 772 1.18 37.51 -20.03
C GLY A 772 0.90 36.44 -21.09
N PHE A 773 1.78 35.44 -21.20
CA PHE A 773 1.67 34.37 -22.21
C PHE A 773 0.41 33.51 -22.05
N GLU A 774 -0.17 33.43 -20.85
CA GLU A 774 -1.39 32.68 -20.59
C GLU A 774 -2.67 33.40 -21.02
N ALA A 775 -2.58 34.70 -21.30
CA ALA A 775 -3.67 35.51 -21.85
C ALA A 775 -3.74 35.48 -23.38
N LYS A 776 -2.71 34.92 -24.03
CA LYS A 776 -2.57 34.93 -25.49
C LYS A 776 -3.51 33.88 -26.11
N ASP A 777 -4.28 34.29 -27.12
CA ASP A 777 -5.18 33.43 -27.90
C ASP A 777 -6.28 32.76 -27.04
N VAL A 778 -6.82 33.50 -26.07
CA VAL A 778 -7.95 33.09 -25.21
C VAL A 778 -9.26 33.65 -25.74
N HIS A 779 -10.26 32.78 -25.87
CA HIS A 779 -11.65 33.13 -26.16
C HIS A 779 -12.44 33.18 -24.85
N TRP A 780 -13.03 34.33 -24.54
CA TRP A 780 -13.82 34.53 -23.33
C TRP A 780 -15.27 34.13 -23.54
N LEU A 781 -15.90 33.58 -22.51
CA LEU A 781 -17.27 33.10 -22.56
C LEU A 781 -18.13 33.77 -21.49
N LYS A 782 -19.44 33.83 -21.76
CA LYS A 782 -20.45 34.09 -20.72
C LYS A 782 -20.43 32.92 -19.71
N PRO A 783 -20.37 33.20 -18.39
CA PRO A 783 -20.16 32.18 -17.36
C PRO A 783 -21.45 31.42 -17.01
N SER A 784 -21.94 30.61 -17.96
CA SER A 784 -23.18 29.84 -17.80
C SER A 784 -22.98 28.32 -17.80
N LEU A 785 -21.89 27.82 -18.39
CA LEU A 785 -21.57 26.39 -18.42
C LEU A 785 -20.75 25.98 -17.21
N LEU A 786 -21.03 24.78 -16.69
CA LEU A 786 -20.27 24.19 -15.60
C LEU A 786 -19.52 22.97 -16.10
N ALA A 787 -18.29 22.79 -15.63
CA ALA A 787 -17.48 21.62 -15.88
C ALA A 787 -17.11 20.96 -14.55
N GLU A 788 -17.28 19.66 -14.48
CA GLU A 788 -16.76 18.86 -13.38
C GLU A 788 -15.31 18.45 -13.67
N VAL A 789 -14.43 18.68 -12.70
CA VAL A 789 -13.00 18.54 -12.88
C VAL A 789 -12.41 17.83 -11.67
N ALA A 790 -11.61 16.79 -11.93
CA ALA A 790 -10.73 16.17 -10.95
C ALA A 790 -9.37 16.85 -11.00
N PHE A 791 -8.78 17.17 -9.85
CA PHE A 791 -7.52 17.91 -9.75
C PHE A 791 -6.71 17.46 -8.52
N ALA A 792 -5.41 17.69 -8.53
CA ALA A 792 -4.54 17.33 -7.41
C ALA A 792 -4.63 18.35 -6.26
N GLU A 793 -4.59 19.65 -6.59
CA GLU A 793 -4.67 20.74 -5.63
C GLU A 793 -5.17 22.05 -6.27
N ILE A 794 -5.70 22.96 -5.44
CA ILE A 794 -5.89 24.38 -5.77
C ILE A 794 -4.75 25.14 -5.12
N THR A 795 -4.05 25.97 -5.90
CA THR A 795 -2.91 26.76 -5.43
C THR A 795 -3.35 27.95 -4.57
N LYS A 796 -2.39 28.60 -3.89
CA LYS A 796 -2.66 29.82 -3.10
C LYS A 796 -3.24 30.98 -3.93
N ASP A 797 -2.94 31.02 -5.24
CA ASP A 797 -3.50 31.97 -6.20
C ASP A 797 -4.90 31.57 -6.73
N GLY A 798 -5.45 30.45 -6.26
CA GLY A 798 -6.80 29.98 -6.60
C GLY A 798 -6.87 29.07 -7.83
N SER A 799 -5.73 28.67 -8.41
CA SER A 799 -5.68 27.89 -9.66
C SER A 799 -5.59 26.38 -9.44
N VAL A 800 -6.34 25.58 -10.20
CA VAL A 800 -6.23 24.11 -10.17
C VAL A 800 -4.93 23.60 -10.82
N ARG A 801 -4.39 22.50 -10.27
CA ARG A 801 -3.23 21.78 -10.82
C ARG A 801 -3.55 20.32 -11.10
N HIS A 802 -2.95 19.79 -12.18
CA HIS A 802 -3.20 18.43 -12.68
C HIS A 802 -4.69 18.17 -12.92
N ALA A 803 -5.36 19.14 -13.56
CA ALA A 803 -6.78 19.08 -13.83
C ALA A 803 -7.11 18.14 -15.00
N VAL A 804 -8.13 17.31 -14.81
CA VAL A 804 -8.69 16.37 -15.78
C VAL A 804 -10.20 16.58 -15.85
N PHE A 805 -10.72 16.89 -17.04
CA PHE A 805 -12.14 17.09 -17.29
C PHE A 805 -12.91 15.77 -17.11
N GLN A 806 -14.06 15.83 -16.45
CA GLN A 806 -14.95 14.68 -16.22
C GLN A 806 -16.26 14.78 -17.03
N GLY A 807 -16.88 15.96 -17.08
CA GLY A 807 -18.16 16.16 -17.78
C GLY A 807 -18.72 17.57 -17.62
N LEU A 808 -19.78 17.91 -18.37
CA LEU A 808 -20.47 19.21 -18.28
C LEU A 808 -21.69 19.15 -17.38
N ARG A 809 -21.86 20.08 -16.44
CA ARG A 809 -23.03 20.10 -15.56
C ARG A 809 -24.03 21.19 -15.93
N ASN A 810 -25.32 20.84 -15.88
CA ASN A 810 -26.46 21.72 -16.12
C ASN A 810 -27.50 21.66 -14.99
N ASP A 811 -27.23 20.88 -13.94
CA ASP A 811 -28.10 20.63 -12.80
C ASP A 811 -27.90 21.64 -11.66
N LYS A 812 -26.98 22.60 -11.81
CA LYS A 812 -26.65 23.63 -10.79
C LYS A 812 -26.55 25.02 -11.43
N PRO A 813 -26.98 26.09 -10.74
CA PRO A 813 -26.79 27.44 -11.24
C PRO A 813 -25.32 27.87 -11.08
N ALA A 814 -24.75 28.49 -12.11
CA ALA A 814 -23.32 28.84 -12.11
C ALA A 814 -22.90 29.74 -10.93
N LYS A 815 -23.78 30.65 -10.50
CA LYS A 815 -23.57 31.54 -9.35
C LYS A 815 -23.38 30.83 -8.00
N SER A 816 -23.76 29.55 -7.90
CA SER A 816 -23.62 28.77 -6.67
C SER A 816 -22.31 27.99 -6.57
N ILE A 817 -21.46 28.05 -7.61
CA ILE A 817 -20.22 27.28 -7.69
C ILE A 817 -19.09 28.09 -7.03
N ILE A 818 -18.82 27.73 -5.78
CA ILE A 818 -17.75 28.27 -4.93
C ILE A 818 -16.69 27.18 -4.67
N GLU A 819 -15.52 27.57 -4.16
CA GLU A 819 -14.51 26.60 -3.72
C GLU A 819 -15.04 25.73 -2.58
N GLU A 820 -15.07 24.41 -2.78
CA GLU A 820 -15.48 23.47 -1.74
C GLU A 820 -14.33 23.26 -0.74
N ARG A 821 -14.49 23.79 0.48
CA ARG A 821 -13.54 23.62 1.58
C ARG A 821 -14.09 22.65 2.64
N PRO A 822 -13.29 21.71 3.13
CA PRO A 822 -13.68 20.85 4.24
C PRO A 822 -14.02 21.70 5.47
N ALA A 823 -15.14 21.39 6.11
CA ALA A 823 -15.48 21.92 7.42
C ALA A 823 -14.84 21.03 8.50
N PRO A 824 -14.52 21.59 9.69
CA PRO A 824 -14.18 20.78 10.86
C PRO A 824 -15.30 19.77 11.14
N ALA A 825 -14.93 18.56 11.56
CA ALA A 825 -15.89 17.54 11.96
C ALA A 825 -16.84 18.10 13.05
N PRO A 826 -18.17 17.93 12.93
CA PRO A 826 -19.11 18.46 13.93
C PRO A 826 -18.86 17.84 15.31
N GLU A 827 -18.54 18.67 16.30
CA GLU A 827 -18.37 18.25 17.70
C GLU A 827 -19.73 17.85 18.30
N VAL A 828 -19.80 16.65 18.89
CA VAL A 828 -21.01 16.16 19.55
C VAL A 828 -21.08 16.79 20.95
N GLU A 829 -21.90 17.84 21.10
CA GLU A 829 -22.29 18.35 22.42
C GLU A 829 -23.09 17.26 23.17
N ARG A 830 -22.44 16.61 24.14
CA ARG A 830 -23.14 15.81 25.15
C ARG A 830 -23.93 16.77 26.04
N LYS A 831 -25.25 16.85 25.83
CA LYS A 831 -26.17 17.46 26.80
C LYS A 831 -26.16 16.60 28.07
N SER A 832 -25.40 17.03 29.07
CA SER A 832 -25.62 16.62 30.46
C SER A 832 -26.55 17.64 31.12
N GLU A 833 -27.75 17.19 31.45
CA GLU A 833 -28.70 17.93 32.28
C GLU A 833 -28.25 17.99 33.75
N GLU A 834 -28.45 19.17 34.34
CA GLU A 834 -28.51 19.54 35.77
C GLU A 834 -27.26 19.39 36.67
N ASN A 835 -26.67 20.52 37.11
CA ASN A 835 -27.19 21.21 38.31
C ASN A 835 -26.58 22.60 38.54
N GLN A 836 -27.40 23.50 39.07
CA GLN A 836 -27.12 24.90 39.37
C GLN A 836 -26.19 25.05 40.58
N SER A 837 -25.20 25.94 40.49
CA SER A 837 -24.81 26.82 41.62
C SER A 837 -23.91 27.98 41.17
N ASN A 838 -24.49 29.17 41.19
CA ASN A 838 -24.00 30.45 41.71
C ASN A 838 -22.55 30.96 41.49
N GLU A 839 -22.54 32.22 41.05
CA GLU A 839 -21.69 33.35 41.48
C GLU A 839 -20.46 33.79 40.64
N VAL A 840 -20.73 34.83 39.83
CA VAL A 840 -20.22 36.22 39.95
C VAL A 840 -18.70 36.48 39.92
N LYS A 841 -18.30 37.17 38.82
CA LYS A 841 -17.27 38.22 38.64
C LYS A 841 -15.87 37.99 39.24
N ALA A 842 -14.88 38.03 38.35
CA ALA A 842 -13.78 39.01 38.48
C ALA A 842 -13.17 39.36 37.11
N LYS A 843 -13.37 40.61 36.68
CA LYS A 843 -12.46 41.30 35.76
C LYS A 843 -11.08 41.38 36.43
N ARG A 844 -10.02 40.93 35.76
CA ARG A 844 -8.69 41.54 35.86
C ARG A 844 -8.08 41.70 34.47
N LYS A 845 -7.98 42.97 34.06
CA LYS A 845 -6.98 43.45 33.09
C LYS A 845 -5.63 43.45 33.80
N ALA A 846 -4.57 42.99 33.14
CA ALA A 846 -3.32 43.73 32.90
C ALA A 846 -2.22 42.76 32.45
N GLY A 847 -1.40 43.19 31.49
CA GLY A 847 -0.18 42.49 31.10
C GLY A 847 0.09 42.56 29.59
N ASP A 848 0.27 43.77 29.08
CA ASP A 848 1.05 43.96 27.85
C ASP A 848 2.53 43.90 28.27
N ASP A 849 3.25 42.90 27.76
CA ASP A 849 4.70 42.96 27.60
C ASP A 849 5.17 41.92 26.56
N GLY A 850 5.85 42.39 25.51
CA GLY A 850 6.92 41.66 24.82
C GLY A 850 6.61 40.41 23.97
N SER A 851 6.05 40.62 22.78
CA SER A 851 6.33 39.86 21.53
C SER A 851 6.25 38.31 21.51
N THR A 852 5.17 37.76 20.94
CA THR A 852 5.24 36.76 19.84
C THR A 852 3.87 36.67 19.15
N LYS A 853 3.81 37.02 17.86
CA LYS A 853 2.55 37.07 17.06
C LYS A 853 2.10 35.70 16.53
N ILE A 854 2.41 34.59 17.20
CA ILE A 854 2.01 33.25 16.72
C ILE A 854 0.77 32.78 17.47
N ARG A 855 -0.35 32.72 16.75
CA ARG A 855 -1.60 32.12 17.24
C ARG A 855 -1.50 30.60 17.19
N LEU A 856 -1.55 29.94 18.33
CA LEU A 856 -1.67 28.48 18.43
C LEU A 856 -3.12 28.05 18.17
N THR A 857 -3.38 27.30 17.11
CA THR A 857 -4.72 26.74 16.82
C THR A 857 -4.87 25.35 17.44
N HIS A 858 -6.08 25.02 17.87
CA HIS A 858 -6.41 23.76 18.56
C HIS A 858 -5.45 23.45 19.72
N PRO A 859 -5.23 24.37 20.68
CA PRO A 859 -4.28 24.18 21.78
C PRO A 859 -4.60 22.93 22.61
N GLN A 860 -5.88 22.64 22.83
CA GLN A 860 -6.32 21.50 23.64
C GLN A 860 -6.33 20.16 22.90
N ARG A 861 -5.89 20.12 21.63
CA ARG A 861 -5.79 18.86 20.89
C ARG A 861 -4.79 17.94 21.59
N VAL A 862 -5.23 16.76 22.00
CA VAL A 862 -4.37 15.74 22.58
C VAL A 862 -3.39 15.25 21.51
N ILE A 863 -2.10 15.31 21.80
CA ILE A 863 -1.04 14.84 20.92
C ILE A 863 -0.47 13.48 21.38
N ASP A 864 -0.63 13.14 22.66
CA ASP A 864 -0.28 11.84 23.22
C ASP A 864 -1.41 11.36 24.15
N PRO A 865 -2.23 10.40 23.68
CA PRO A 865 -3.33 9.86 24.49
C PRO A 865 -2.87 9.20 25.79
N SER A 866 -1.66 8.63 25.83
CA SER A 866 -1.17 7.88 27.00
C SER A 866 -0.87 8.79 28.19
N SER A 867 -0.30 9.96 27.94
CA SER A 867 0.00 10.97 28.97
C SER A 867 -1.07 12.05 29.08
N GLY A 868 -2.04 12.09 28.15
CA GLY A 868 -3.02 13.16 28.03
C GLY A 868 -2.45 14.48 27.54
N SER A 869 -1.17 14.50 27.13
CA SER A 869 -0.47 15.73 26.75
C SER A 869 -1.08 16.34 25.49
N THR A 870 -1.26 17.65 25.52
CA THR A 870 -1.89 18.44 24.46
C THR A 870 -0.87 19.20 23.60
N LYS A 871 -1.32 19.73 22.47
CA LYS A 871 -0.53 20.62 21.61
C LYS A 871 -0.05 21.86 22.38
N ARG A 872 -0.86 22.34 23.33
CA ARG A 872 -0.51 23.45 24.22
C ARG A 872 0.65 23.05 25.13
N ASP A 873 0.60 21.87 25.75
CA ASP A 873 1.66 21.39 26.64
C ASP A 873 2.99 21.28 25.89
N LEU A 874 2.98 20.81 24.64
CA LEU A 874 4.19 20.76 23.81
C LEU A 874 4.72 22.15 23.45
N ALA A 875 3.84 23.10 23.15
CA ALA A 875 4.23 24.47 22.87
C ALA A 875 4.84 25.14 24.12
N ASP A 876 4.17 25.03 25.26
CA ASP A 876 4.63 25.56 26.54
C ASP A 876 5.96 24.92 26.97
N TYR A 877 6.12 23.60 26.74
CA TYR A 877 7.39 22.91 26.90
C TYR A 877 8.51 23.56 26.08
N TYR A 878 8.32 23.70 24.76
CA TYR A 878 9.35 24.26 23.87
C TYR A 878 9.66 25.73 24.16
N ILE A 879 8.67 26.51 24.63
CA ILE A 879 8.90 27.87 25.14
C ILE A 879 9.80 27.82 26.37
N GLY A 880 9.45 27.00 27.37
CA GLY A 880 10.16 26.92 28.64
C GLY A 880 11.60 26.43 28.55
N ILE A 881 11.94 25.66 27.51
CA ILE A 881 13.30 25.14 27.28
C ILE A 881 14.04 25.81 26.11
N SER A 882 13.48 26.89 25.56
CA SER A 882 14.02 27.54 24.35
C SER A 882 15.47 28.01 24.51
N ASP A 883 15.86 28.51 25.68
CA ASP A 883 17.25 28.92 25.98
C ASP A 883 18.26 27.75 25.90
N TRP A 884 17.81 26.52 26.14
CA TRP A 884 18.63 25.31 26.07
C TRP A 884 18.63 24.69 24.66
N LEU A 885 17.48 24.71 23.98
CA LEU A 885 17.29 24.09 22.67
C LEU A 885 17.80 24.96 21.50
N LEU A 886 17.52 26.26 21.50
CA LEU A 886 17.85 27.13 20.36
C LEU A 886 19.35 27.16 20.03
N PRO A 887 20.29 27.16 21.01
CA PRO A 887 21.72 27.02 20.69
C PRO A 887 22.07 25.75 19.90
N GLN A 888 21.28 24.68 20.05
CA GLN A 888 21.49 23.41 19.35
C GLN A 888 20.92 23.41 17.92
N LEU A 889 19.94 24.27 17.65
CA LEU A 889 19.30 24.46 16.34
C LEU A 889 19.95 25.58 15.52
N LEU A 890 20.61 26.53 16.19
CA LEU A 890 21.11 27.75 15.57
C LEU A 890 21.96 27.47 14.33
N ASN A 891 21.55 28.06 13.21
CA ASN A 891 22.17 27.94 11.89
C ASN A 891 22.30 26.50 11.38
N ARG A 892 21.58 25.53 11.94
CA ARG A 892 21.70 24.13 11.56
C ARG A 892 20.46 23.70 10.75
N PRO A 893 20.63 23.14 9.54
CA PRO A 893 19.51 22.60 8.79
C PRO A 893 18.73 21.57 9.59
N VAL A 894 17.40 21.71 9.61
CA VAL A 894 16.49 20.88 10.40
C VAL A 894 15.47 20.17 9.49
N ALA A 895 15.22 18.91 9.79
CA ALA A 895 14.09 18.13 9.32
C ALA A 895 13.07 17.99 10.46
N LEU A 896 11.78 18.10 10.13
CA LEU A 896 10.69 18.12 11.09
C LEU A 896 9.94 16.80 11.05
N VAL A 897 9.61 16.21 12.20
CA VAL A 897 8.61 15.14 12.27
C VAL A 897 7.31 15.72 12.78
N ARG A 898 6.30 15.70 11.94
CA ARG A 898 4.99 16.29 12.22
C ARG A 898 3.98 15.19 12.52
N ALA A 899 3.17 15.40 13.54
CA ALA A 899 2.08 14.52 13.94
C ALA A 899 0.76 15.34 14.01
N PRO A 900 0.14 15.63 12.85
CA PRO A 900 -1.08 16.44 12.75
C PRO A 900 -2.22 15.92 13.64
N ASP A 901 -2.33 14.60 13.79
CA ASP A 901 -3.36 13.93 14.59
C ASP A 901 -2.81 13.38 15.93
N GLY A 902 -1.57 13.72 16.27
CA GLY A 902 -0.88 13.20 17.46
C GLY A 902 -0.09 11.94 17.17
N ILE A 903 0.62 11.41 18.17
CA ILE A 903 1.58 10.31 18.00
C ILE A 903 0.94 8.97 17.61
N GLY A 904 -0.37 8.82 17.81
CA GLY A 904 -1.14 7.63 17.40
C GLY A 904 -1.60 7.65 15.94
N GLY A 905 -1.45 8.79 15.25
CA GLY A 905 -1.77 8.96 13.82
C GLY A 905 -0.56 8.82 12.90
N GLU A 906 -0.67 9.34 11.68
CA GLU A 906 0.44 9.34 10.72
C GLU A 906 1.54 10.35 11.09
N LEU A 907 2.80 9.94 10.88
CA LEU A 907 3.98 10.76 11.13
C LEU A 907 4.61 11.22 9.81
N PHE A 908 4.75 12.52 9.63
CA PHE A 908 5.32 13.11 8.42
C PHE A 908 6.75 13.56 8.66
N PHE A 909 7.71 12.91 8.01
CA PHE A 909 9.12 13.31 8.04
C PHE A 909 9.40 14.34 6.92
N GLN A 910 9.53 15.61 7.27
CA GLN A 910 9.67 16.72 6.33
C GLN A 910 11.11 17.27 6.34
N LYS A 911 11.87 17.00 5.26
CA LYS A 911 13.23 17.56 5.05
C LYS A 911 13.24 18.91 4.33
N ASN A 912 12.25 19.17 3.48
CA ASN A 912 12.22 20.32 2.59
C ASN A 912 11.10 21.30 2.97
N ALA A 913 11.37 22.59 2.86
CA ALA A 913 10.37 23.65 2.99
C ALA A 913 9.57 23.85 1.69
N GLU A 914 8.76 22.88 1.27
CA GLU A 914 7.85 23.13 0.15
C GLU A 914 6.60 23.89 0.64
N ARG A 915 6.57 25.20 0.30
CA ARG A 915 5.46 26.19 0.31
C ARG A 915 4.59 26.34 1.58
N LEU A 916 4.89 25.63 2.65
CA LEU A 916 4.44 25.95 4.01
C LEU A 916 5.30 27.10 4.55
N ALA A 917 4.74 28.31 4.55
CA ALA A 917 5.36 29.45 5.21
C ALA A 917 5.14 29.28 6.71
N ILE A 918 6.09 28.59 7.37
CA ILE A 918 6.13 28.51 8.82
C ILE A 918 6.70 29.86 9.32
N PRO A 919 5.95 30.65 10.11
CA PRO A 919 6.42 31.94 10.59
C PRO A 919 7.77 31.80 11.31
N GLY A 920 8.72 32.68 10.98
CA GLY A 920 10.06 32.70 11.58
C GLY A 920 11.09 31.71 11.02
N ILE A 921 10.69 30.68 10.25
CA ILE A 921 11.66 29.74 9.64
C ILE A 921 12.43 30.42 8.51
N GLU A 922 13.76 30.37 8.60
CA GLU A 922 14.65 30.78 7.52
C GLU A 922 14.87 29.60 6.55
N ILE A 923 14.97 29.90 5.25
CA ILE A 923 15.14 28.88 4.21
C ILE A 923 16.45 29.15 3.48
N ILE A 924 17.32 28.14 3.42
CA ILE A 924 18.48 28.15 2.53
C ILE A 924 18.03 27.58 1.18
N GLY A 925 18.34 28.29 0.10
CA GLY A 925 17.99 27.92 -1.26
C GLY A 925 18.60 26.59 -1.72
N LYS A 926 18.10 26.10 -2.86
CA LYS A 926 18.51 24.81 -3.45
C LYS A 926 19.93 24.79 -4.07
N GLU A 927 20.63 25.93 -4.05
CA GLU A 927 21.89 26.14 -4.77
C GLU A 927 23.00 25.22 -4.26
N GLU A 928 23.05 24.98 -2.95
CA GLU A 928 24.13 24.22 -2.29
C GLU A 928 23.78 22.74 -2.04
N THR A 929 22.48 22.41 -1.93
CA THR A 929 22.01 21.10 -1.43
C THR A 929 21.04 20.39 -2.38
N GLY A 930 20.73 20.98 -3.55
CA GLY A 930 19.78 20.44 -4.53
C GLY A 930 18.29 20.65 -4.17
N HIS A 931 17.98 20.97 -2.90
CA HIS A 931 16.63 21.19 -2.40
C HIS A 931 16.62 22.26 -1.29
N PRO A 932 15.54 23.01 -1.06
CA PRO A 932 15.51 24.02 0.01
C PRO A 932 15.47 23.37 1.41
N VAL A 933 16.32 23.83 2.33
CA VAL A 933 16.40 23.34 3.72
C VAL A 933 15.97 24.40 4.73
N MET A 934 15.45 23.98 5.88
CA MET A 934 14.89 24.85 6.93
C MET A 934 15.89 25.13 8.05
N LEU A 935 15.87 26.34 8.61
CA LEU A 935 16.56 26.71 9.84
C LEU A 935 15.55 27.24 10.87
N ILE A 936 15.72 26.83 12.14
CA ILE A 936 14.97 27.35 13.28
C ILE A 936 15.96 28.10 14.18
N ASN A 937 16.05 29.42 13.98
CA ASN A 937 17.04 30.27 14.65
C ASN A 937 16.49 31.09 15.82
N ASN A 938 15.17 31.07 16.02
CA ASN A 938 14.49 31.87 17.04
C ASN A 938 13.24 31.16 17.55
N ILE A 939 12.70 31.66 18.66
CA ILE A 939 11.51 31.09 19.31
C ILE A 939 10.26 31.17 18.42
N GLU A 940 10.14 32.21 17.59
CA GLU A 940 9.03 32.36 16.64
C GLU A 940 9.02 31.18 15.64
N ALA A 941 10.16 30.87 15.03
CA ALA A 941 10.34 29.72 14.14
C ALA A 941 9.99 28.38 14.81
N LEU A 942 10.43 28.22 16.07
CA LEU A 942 10.22 27.01 16.85
C LEU A 942 8.73 26.79 17.14
N ILE A 943 8.04 27.81 17.64
CA ILE A 943 6.60 27.72 17.94
C ILE A 943 5.77 27.69 16.66
N GLY A 944 6.24 28.32 15.58
CA GLY A 944 5.68 28.14 14.24
C GLY A 944 5.71 26.67 13.81
N ALA A 945 6.82 25.97 14.02
CA ALA A 945 6.94 24.55 13.70
C ALA A 945 5.97 23.70 14.53
N VAL A 946 5.87 23.95 15.85
CA VAL A 946 4.92 23.26 16.75
C VAL A 946 3.47 23.54 16.37
N GLN A 947 3.16 24.77 15.97
CA GLN A 947 1.84 25.15 15.46
C GLN A 947 1.47 24.33 14.22
N MET A 948 2.44 23.99 13.38
CA MET A 948 2.28 23.07 12.25
C MET A 948 2.37 21.59 12.64
N SER A 949 2.17 21.29 13.92
CA SER A 949 2.17 19.94 14.51
C SER A 949 3.53 19.24 14.49
N THR A 950 4.64 20.00 14.46
CA THR A 950 5.99 19.42 14.64
C THR A 950 6.18 18.99 16.08
N ILE A 951 6.60 17.73 16.27
CA ILE A 951 6.98 17.18 17.57
C ILE A 951 8.49 16.96 17.65
N GLU A 952 9.09 16.29 16.64
CA GLU A 952 10.52 16.02 16.63
C GLU A 952 11.28 16.99 15.71
N LEU A 953 12.48 17.39 16.14
CA LEU A 953 13.41 18.27 15.43
C LEU A 953 14.70 17.50 15.17
N HIS A 954 15.03 17.24 13.91
CA HIS A 954 16.20 16.46 13.51
C HIS A 954 17.20 17.34 12.78
N THR A 955 18.42 17.44 13.27
CA THR A 955 19.40 18.37 12.74
C THR A 955 20.50 17.68 11.94
N TRP A 956 21.03 18.37 10.92
CA TRP A 956 22.20 17.94 10.16
C TRP A 956 23.46 17.94 11.02
N ASN A 957 24.59 17.46 10.48
CA ASN A 957 25.91 17.52 11.10
C ASN A 957 26.81 18.67 10.59
N ALA A 958 26.25 19.63 9.85
CA ALA A 958 26.90 20.89 9.47
C ALA A 958 25.99 22.10 9.75
N VAL A 959 26.54 23.31 9.70
CA VAL A 959 25.83 24.59 9.85
C VAL A 959 25.80 25.37 8.54
N SER A 960 24.84 26.27 8.39
CA SER A 960 24.56 27.07 7.18
C SER A 960 25.76 27.86 6.66
N LYS A 961 26.69 28.25 7.55
CA LYS A 961 27.92 28.95 7.19
C LYS A 961 28.85 28.13 6.29
N ASP A 962 28.91 26.81 6.49
CA ASP A 962 29.67 25.88 5.66
C ASP A 962 28.98 24.51 5.67
N LEU A 963 28.04 24.34 4.76
CA LEU A 963 27.25 23.10 4.65
C LEU A 963 28.05 21.92 4.11
N HIS A 964 29.19 22.16 3.47
CA HIS A 964 30.01 21.11 2.85
C HIS A 964 30.97 20.46 3.84
N ARG A 965 31.21 21.10 4.99
CA ARG A 965 32.14 20.63 6.02
C ARG A 965 31.43 20.44 7.35
N PRO A 966 31.14 19.18 7.75
CA PRO A 966 30.56 18.89 9.05
C PRO A 966 31.37 19.46 10.22
N ASP A 967 30.67 20.06 11.17
CA ASP A 967 31.23 20.58 12.43
C ASP A 967 31.03 19.59 13.58
N ARG A 968 30.49 18.40 13.30
CA ARG A 968 30.41 17.26 14.22
C ARG A 968 30.20 15.95 13.48
N PHE A 969 30.40 14.84 14.17
CA PHE A 969 29.82 13.54 13.80
C PHE A 969 29.12 12.92 15.00
N ILE A 970 28.24 11.96 14.73
CA ILE A 970 27.41 11.29 15.73
C ILE A 970 27.59 9.79 15.60
N LEU A 971 27.69 9.12 16.75
CA LEU A 971 27.57 7.66 16.87
C LEU A 971 26.27 7.37 17.62
N ASP A 972 25.31 6.75 16.95
CA ASP A 972 24.00 6.39 17.51
C ASP A 972 24.02 4.91 17.92
N LEU A 973 24.03 4.64 19.24
CA LEU A 973 24.11 3.27 19.76
C LEU A 973 22.71 2.67 19.81
N ASP A 974 22.42 1.80 18.84
CA ASP A 974 21.13 1.13 18.66
C ASP A 974 21.20 -0.33 19.16
N PRO A 975 20.58 -0.66 20.30
CA PRO A 975 20.61 -2.02 20.85
C PRO A 975 19.61 -2.95 20.17
N ASP A 976 19.88 -4.25 20.26
CA ASP A 976 18.81 -5.26 20.17
C ASP A 976 17.72 -4.95 21.23
N PRO A 977 16.43 -4.96 20.87
CA PRO A 977 15.33 -4.77 21.82
C PRO A 977 15.33 -5.69 23.04
N ALA A 978 15.95 -6.88 22.95
CA ALA A 978 16.05 -7.86 24.03
C ALA A 978 17.26 -7.65 24.96
N LEU A 979 18.19 -6.75 24.62
CA LEU A 979 19.36 -6.49 25.47
C LEU A 979 18.98 -5.68 26.73
N PRO A 980 19.51 -6.05 27.91
CA PRO A 980 19.29 -5.28 29.12
C PRO A 980 20.00 -3.93 29.05
N TRP A 981 19.43 -2.89 29.66
CA TRP A 981 19.95 -1.52 29.66
C TRP A 981 21.41 -1.41 30.13
N LYS A 982 21.82 -2.27 31.06
CA LYS A 982 23.22 -2.35 31.50
C LYS A 982 24.20 -2.55 30.33
N SER A 983 23.81 -3.32 29.31
CA SER A 983 24.63 -3.53 28.10
C SER A 983 24.81 -2.23 27.31
N MET A 984 23.79 -1.35 27.29
CA MET A 984 23.90 -0.03 26.67
C MET A 984 24.88 0.87 27.41
N VAL A 985 24.83 0.88 28.74
CA VAL A 985 25.77 1.63 29.60
C VAL A 985 27.21 1.15 29.38
N GLU A 986 27.43 -0.17 29.40
CA GLU A 986 28.74 -0.78 29.14
C GLU A 986 29.25 -0.43 27.73
N ALA A 987 28.42 -0.59 26.70
CA ALA A 987 28.78 -0.28 25.33
C ALA A 987 29.10 1.20 25.10
N THR A 988 28.34 2.09 25.74
CA THR A 988 28.60 3.53 25.68
C THR A 988 29.96 3.84 26.32
N GLN A 989 30.29 3.26 27.48
CA GLN A 989 31.59 3.45 28.14
C GLN A 989 32.76 2.96 27.28
N LEU A 990 32.62 1.77 26.68
CA LEU A 990 33.63 1.21 25.78
C LEU A 990 33.86 2.09 24.55
N THR A 991 32.78 2.61 23.97
CA THR A 991 32.87 3.54 22.83
C THR A 991 33.57 4.85 23.23
N LEU A 992 33.25 5.40 24.41
CA LEU A 992 33.91 6.59 24.95
C LEU A 992 35.39 6.38 25.21
N THR A 993 35.79 5.21 25.74
CA THR A 993 37.21 4.87 25.94
C THR A 993 37.97 4.88 24.62
N VAL A 994 37.41 4.31 23.55
CA VAL A 994 38.05 4.37 22.22
C VAL A 994 38.16 5.80 21.71
N LEU A 995 37.16 6.65 21.94
CA LEU A 995 37.22 8.07 21.57
C LEU A 995 38.27 8.84 22.39
N ASP A 996 38.42 8.56 23.69
CA ASP A 996 39.47 9.14 24.53
C ASP A 996 40.86 8.74 24.05
N GLU A 997 41.05 7.48 23.66
CA GLU A 997 42.30 6.99 23.08
C GLU A 997 42.62 7.66 21.75
N LEU A 998 41.61 8.07 20.98
CA LEU A 998 41.79 8.88 19.78
C LEU A 998 42.02 10.36 20.10
N GLY A 999 41.90 10.78 21.36
CA GLY A 999 42.02 12.17 21.79
C GLY A 999 40.84 13.03 21.36
N LEU A 1000 39.66 12.44 21.17
CA LEU A 1000 38.43 13.13 20.78
C LEU A 1000 37.54 13.35 22.00
N LYS A 1001 37.31 14.61 22.37
CA LYS A 1001 36.31 14.95 23.38
C LYS A 1001 34.92 14.69 22.82
N SER A 1002 34.10 13.97 23.58
CA SER A 1002 32.78 13.50 23.19
C SER A 1002 31.72 13.90 24.21
N PHE A 1003 30.51 14.13 23.73
CA PHE A 1003 29.37 14.62 24.50
C PHE A 1003 28.19 13.65 24.36
N LEU A 1004 27.48 13.39 25.45
CA LEU A 1004 26.44 12.36 25.50
C LEU A 1004 25.06 12.95 25.55
N LYS A 1005 24.09 12.28 24.93
CA LYS A 1005 22.67 12.49 25.20
C LYS A 1005 21.90 11.19 25.09
N THR A 1006 20.85 11.06 25.90
CA THR A 1006 19.84 10.03 25.68
C THR A 1006 19.13 10.27 24.36
N SER A 1007 18.68 9.21 23.69
CA SER A 1007 17.93 9.34 22.44
C SER A 1007 16.47 9.77 22.65
N GLY A 1008 15.91 9.60 23.85
CA GLY A 1008 14.46 9.60 24.07
C GLY A 1008 13.79 8.31 23.56
N GLY A 1009 14.57 7.36 23.03
CA GLY A 1009 14.12 6.08 22.50
C GLY A 1009 14.65 4.91 23.33
N LYS A 1010 15.53 4.11 22.73
CA LYS A 1010 16.16 2.93 23.38
C LYS A 1010 17.68 3.04 23.48
N GLY A 1011 18.31 4.01 22.83
CA GLY A 1011 19.76 4.14 22.71
C GLY A 1011 20.36 5.42 23.29
N ILE A 1012 21.69 5.54 23.19
CA ILE A 1012 22.48 6.73 23.54
C ILE A 1012 23.12 7.30 22.28
N HIS A 1013 23.10 8.62 22.13
CA HIS A 1013 23.87 9.31 21.10
C HIS A 1013 25.16 9.86 21.69
N ILE A 1014 26.26 9.62 21.00
CA ILE A 1014 27.57 10.21 21.28
C ILE A 1014 27.87 11.24 20.19
N VAL A 1015 28.03 12.48 20.58
CA VAL A 1015 28.28 13.63 19.70
C VAL A 1015 29.73 14.05 19.84
N VAL A 1016 30.45 14.11 18.72
CA VAL A 1016 31.86 14.50 18.69
C VAL A 1016 31.99 15.77 17.83
N PRO A 1017 32.20 16.95 18.44
CA PRO A 1017 32.37 18.19 17.69
C PRO A 1017 33.68 18.15 16.90
N LEU A 1018 33.70 18.80 15.74
CA LEU A 1018 34.85 18.93 14.87
C LEU A 1018 35.01 20.39 14.46
N THR A 1019 36.25 20.80 14.23
CA THR A 1019 36.51 22.01 13.46
C THR A 1019 36.19 21.69 12.00
N PRO A 1020 35.28 22.44 11.33
CA PRO A 1020 34.81 22.13 9.96
C PRO A 1020 35.90 22.35 8.91
N LYS A 1021 36.81 21.36 8.82
CA LYS A 1021 37.93 21.29 7.85
C LYS A 1021 37.80 20.10 6.90
N ALA A 1022 37.14 19.03 7.34
CA ALA A 1022 36.93 17.82 6.56
C ALA A 1022 35.55 17.87 5.88
N ASP A 1023 35.45 17.28 4.69
CA ASP A 1023 34.19 17.10 3.98
C ASP A 1023 33.36 15.94 4.56
N TRP A 1024 32.12 15.81 4.07
CA TRP A 1024 31.19 14.77 4.50
C TRP A 1024 31.73 13.35 4.35
N ASP A 1025 32.36 13.03 3.21
CA ASP A 1025 32.87 11.69 2.94
C ASP A 1025 34.04 11.34 3.86
N THR A 1026 34.92 12.30 4.14
CA THR A 1026 36.00 12.13 5.10
C THR A 1026 35.46 11.86 6.50
N VAL A 1027 34.47 12.64 6.95
CA VAL A 1027 33.87 12.50 8.29
C VAL A 1027 33.09 11.19 8.42
N LYS A 1028 32.32 10.81 7.40
CA LYS A 1028 31.59 9.54 7.35
C LYS A 1028 32.54 8.34 7.33
N SER A 1029 33.59 8.38 6.50
CA SER A 1029 34.60 7.32 6.42
C SER A 1029 35.37 7.16 7.73
N PHE A 1030 35.72 8.27 8.38
CA PHE A 1030 36.39 8.26 9.67
C PHE A 1030 35.51 7.66 10.77
N SER A 1031 34.25 8.11 10.89
CA SER A 1031 33.30 7.55 11.87
C SER A 1031 33.00 6.07 11.61
N HIS A 1032 32.84 5.66 10.35
CA HIS A 1032 32.68 4.25 9.98
C HIS A 1032 33.90 3.41 10.39
N SER A 1033 35.12 3.95 10.22
CA SER A 1033 36.36 3.27 10.59
C SER A 1033 36.48 3.10 12.11
N ILE A 1034 36.03 4.08 12.90
CA ILE A 1034 35.90 3.95 14.36
C ILE A 1034 34.95 2.81 14.70
N VAL A 1035 33.76 2.76 14.08
CA VAL A 1035 32.78 1.69 14.32
C VAL A 1035 33.32 0.32 13.95
N LYS A 1036 33.99 0.18 12.79
CA LYS A 1036 34.65 -1.06 12.39
C LYS A 1036 35.74 -1.47 13.38
N HIS A 1037 36.54 -0.52 13.86
CA HIS A 1037 37.58 -0.78 14.85
C HIS A 1037 36.98 -1.31 16.15
N ILE A 1038 35.93 -0.66 16.68
CA ILE A 1038 35.23 -1.11 17.89
C ILE A 1038 34.60 -2.49 17.69
N ALA A 1039 33.92 -2.73 16.57
CA ALA A 1039 33.29 -4.02 16.27
C ALA A 1039 34.32 -5.14 16.09
N ASN A 1040 35.51 -4.85 15.56
CA ASN A 1040 36.59 -5.83 15.44
C ASN A 1040 37.23 -6.16 16.79
N LEU A 1041 37.36 -5.17 17.68
CA LEU A 1041 37.91 -5.39 19.03
C LEU A 1041 36.92 -6.14 19.93
N LEU A 1042 35.62 -5.88 19.77
CA LEU A 1042 34.56 -6.37 20.65
C LEU A 1042 33.36 -6.93 19.84
N PRO A 1043 33.58 -7.97 19.03
CA PRO A 1043 32.57 -8.49 18.09
C PRO A 1043 31.35 -9.10 18.78
N ASP A 1044 31.50 -9.57 20.01
CA ASP A 1044 30.40 -10.12 20.82
C ASP A 1044 29.50 -9.04 21.44
N ARG A 1045 29.92 -7.77 21.38
CA ARG A 1045 29.17 -6.62 21.91
C ARG A 1045 28.67 -5.70 20.82
N PHE A 1046 29.44 -5.55 19.75
CA PHE A 1046 29.16 -4.58 18.69
C PHE A 1046 29.02 -5.21 17.31
N SER A 1047 28.16 -4.60 16.51
CA SER A 1047 28.05 -4.86 15.07
C SER A 1047 28.39 -3.58 14.30
N ALA A 1048 29.10 -3.73 13.18
CA ALA A 1048 29.36 -2.65 12.23
C ALA A 1048 28.40 -2.67 11.02
N VAL A 1049 27.45 -3.61 10.99
CA VAL A 1049 26.52 -3.81 9.87
C VAL A 1049 25.10 -3.43 10.31
N SER A 1050 24.43 -2.62 9.49
CA SER A 1050 23.07 -2.16 9.74
C SER A 1050 22.04 -3.30 9.62
N GLY A 1051 20.85 -3.09 10.18
CA GLY A 1051 19.73 -4.04 10.12
C GLY A 1051 19.55 -4.90 11.38
N PRO A 1052 18.30 -5.16 11.84
CA PRO A 1052 18.06 -5.89 13.09
C PRO A 1052 18.68 -7.30 13.15
N LYS A 1053 18.69 -8.03 12.03
CA LYS A 1053 19.27 -9.38 11.93
C LYS A 1053 20.78 -9.40 12.18
N ASN A 1054 21.47 -8.30 11.92
CA ASN A 1054 22.93 -8.22 12.03
C ASN A 1054 23.41 -7.77 13.42
N ARG A 1055 22.48 -7.59 14.37
CA ARG A 1055 22.79 -7.16 15.74
C ARG A 1055 22.04 -7.97 16.80
N VAL A 1056 21.62 -9.20 16.50
CA VAL A 1056 20.93 -10.05 17.48
C VAL A 1056 21.86 -10.26 18.69
N GLY A 1057 21.40 -9.83 19.87
CA GLY A 1057 22.18 -9.85 21.11
C GLY A 1057 23.38 -8.89 21.16
N ARG A 1058 23.47 -7.92 20.24
CA ARG A 1058 24.59 -6.95 20.13
C ARG A 1058 24.06 -5.52 19.97
N ILE A 1059 24.96 -4.53 20.01
CA ILE A 1059 24.67 -3.12 19.76
C ILE A 1059 25.25 -2.72 18.41
N PHE A 1060 24.42 -2.15 17.54
CA PHE A 1060 24.90 -1.53 16.31
C PHE A 1060 25.26 -0.07 16.61
N ILE A 1061 26.46 0.35 16.24
CA ILE A 1061 26.84 1.77 16.29
C ILE A 1061 26.53 2.38 14.92
N ASP A 1062 25.38 3.04 14.83
CA ASP A 1062 24.93 3.65 13.59
C ASP A 1062 25.75 4.92 13.27
N TYR A 1063 26.63 4.78 12.27
CA TYR A 1063 27.42 5.87 11.69
C TYR A 1063 26.74 6.50 10.45
N LEU A 1064 25.63 5.93 9.96
CA LEU A 1064 24.98 6.37 8.72
C LEU A 1064 24.38 7.78 8.86
N ARG A 1065 24.23 8.26 10.09
CA ARG A 1065 23.85 9.64 10.43
C ARG A 1065 24.86 10.70 10.01
N ASN A 1066 26.06 10.29 9.58
CA ASN A 1066 27.16 11.19 9.21
C ASN A 1066 27.28 11.47 7.71
N GLY A 1067 26.31 11.03 6.88
CA GLY A 1067 26.25 11.38 5.46
C GLY A 1067 25.59 12.72 5.18
N LEU A 1068 25.84 13.29 4.00
CA LEU A 1068 25.18 14.51 3.52
C LEU A 1068 23.65 14.32 3.54
N GLY A 1069 22.92 15.27 4.14
CA GLY A 1069 21.46 15.21 4.26
C GLY A 1069 20.90 14.21 5.27
N ALA A 1070 21.76 13.50 6.00
CA ALA A 1070 21.36 12.69 7.15
C ALA A 1070 21.17 13.59 8.38
N THR A 1071 20.27 13.16 9.27
CA THR A 1071 19.86 13.95 10.42
C THR A 1071 19.77 13.09 11.69
N THR A 1072 19.97 13.73 12.83
CA THR A 1072 19.80 13.12 14.15
C THR A 1072 18.89 13.98 15.01
N ILE A 1073 18.09 13.35 15.87
CA ILE A 1073 17.25 14.07 16.83
C ILE A 1073 18.07 15.09 17.63
N CYS A 1074 17.59 16.33 17.66
CA CYS A 1074 18.23 17.42 18.37
C CYS A 1074 18.20 17.19 19.89
N ALA A 1075 19.21 17.70 20.60
CA ALA A 1075 19.16 17.76 22.06
C ALA A 1075 17.94 18.58 22.50
N TYR A 1076 17.28 18.15 23.58
CA TYR A 1076 16.03 18.70 24.12
C TYR A 1076 14.79 18.59 23.23
N SER A 1077 14.87 17.92 22.07
CA SER A 1077 13.68 17.67 21.25
C SER A 1077 12.87 16.48 21.79
N ALA A 1078 11.53 16.65 21.78
CA ALA A 1078 10.58 15.60 22.10
C ALA A 1078 10.55 14.49 21.02
N ARG A 1079 10.11 13.30 21.41
CA ARG A 1079 9.96 12.12 20.53
C ARG A 1079 8.49 11.79 20.31
N THR A 1080 8.14 11.33 19.11
CA THR A 1080 6.81 10.81 18.77
C THR A 1080 6.67 9.37 19.28
N ARG A 1081 6.65 9.22 20.60
CA ARG A 1081 6.49 7.95 21.33
C ARG A 1081 5.65 8.19 22.58
N ASP A 1082 5.05 7.12 23.10
CA ASP A 1082 4.23 7.16 24.31
C ASP A 1082 4.98 7.86 25.46
N GLY A 1083 4.30 8.81 26.10
CA GLY A 1083 4.86 9.66 27.15
C GLY A 1083 5.68 10.85 26.67
N LEU A 1084 5.80 11.08 25.35
CA LEU A 1084 6.59 12.16 24.73
C LEU A 1084 8.00 12.32 25.35
N PRO A 1085 8.82 11.25 25.34
CA PRO A 1085 10.15 11.30 25.91
C PRO A 1085 11.04 12.30 25.16
N VAL A 1086 12.08 12.80 25.81
CA VAL A 1086 12.97 13.85 25.29
C VAL A 1086 14.39 13.29 25.13
N SER A 1087 15.09 13.75 24.09
CA SER A 1087 16.52 13.50 23.89
C SER A 1087 17.37 14.42 24.77
N VAL A 1088 17.79 14.00 25.97
CA VAL A 1088 18.41 14.87 26.98
C VAL A 1088 19.95 14.74 27.02
N PRO A 1089 20.72 15.83 26.94
CA PRO A 1089 22.16 15.86 27.25
C PRO A 1089 22.48 15.39 28.66
N ILE A 1090 23.54 14.59 28.80
CA ILE A 1090 23.93 13.99 30.06
C ILE A 1090 25.44 14.09 30.30
N PHE A 1091 25.84 14.12 31.56
CA PHE A 1091 27.25 13.97 31.94
C PHE A 1091 27.73 12.54 31.67
N ARG A 1092 29.05 12.39 31.51
CA ARG A 1092 29.66 11.07 31.36
C ARG A 1092 29.50 10.22 32.63
N ASP A 1093 29.61 10.84 33.80
CA ASP A 1093 29.62 10.14 35.08
C ASP A 1093 28.23 9.64 35.51
N GLU A 1094 27.17 10.39 35.16
CA GLU A 1094 25.79 10.00 35.47
C GLU A 1094 25.23 8.90 34.56
N LEU A 1095 25.95 8.53 33.49
CA LEU A 1095 25.54 7.46 32.57
C LEU A 1095 25.21 6.14 33.29
N LYS A 1096 25.89 5.85 34.41
CA LYS A 1096 25.67 4.63 35.21
C LYS A 1096 24.39 4.67 36.04
N GLU A 1097 23.88 5.86 36.31
CA GLU A 1097 22.73 6.09 37.20
C GLU A 1097 21.41 6.12 36.43
N ILE A 1098 21.48 6.39 35.13
CA ILE A 1098 20.33 6.42 34.23
C ILE A 1098 19.77 5.01 34.04
N LYS A 1099 18.44 4.87 34.13
CA LYS A 1099 17.72 3.59 34.06
C LYS A 1099 17.16 3.25 32.66
N GLY A 1100 17.20 4.20 31.73
CA GLY A 1100 16.70 4.03 30.37
C GLY A 1100 16.91 5.27 29.51
N ALA A 1101 16.80 5.11 28.19
CA ALA A 1101 17.00 6.21 27.23
C ALA A 1101 15.81 7.18 27.13
N ASN A 1102 14.69 6.91 27.82
CA ASN A 1102 13.43 7.65 27.75
C ASN A 1102 12.92 8.08 29.15
N VAL A 1103 13.83 8.23 30.12
CA VAL A 1103 13.47 8.59 31.52
C VAL A 1103 12.93 10.01 31.66
N TRP A 1104 13.31 10.91 30.74
CA TRP A 1104 12.83 12.29 30.70
C TRP A 1104 11.83 12.48 29.58
N ASN A 1105 10.82 13.31 29.83
CA ASN A 1105 9.75 13.67 28.92
C ASN A 1105 9.40 15.16 29.05
N ILE A 1106 8.47 15.63 28.21
CA ILE A 1106 8.09 17.05 28.20
C ILE A 1106 7.50 17.54 29.53
N GLN A 1107 6.95 16.63 30.34
CA GLN A 1107 6.33 16.97 31.63
C GLN A 1107 7.36 17.06 32.75
N ASN A 1108 8.44 16.27 32.75
CA ASN A 1108 9.39 16.22 33.88
C ASN A 1108 10.76 16.85 33.61
N LEU A 1109 11.08 17.25 32.38
CA LEU A 1109 12.40 17.77 32.05
C LEU A 1109 12.76 19.06 32.81
N HIS A 1110 11.79 19.91 33.09
CA HIS A 1110 12.00 21.17 33.81
C HIS A 1110 12.58 20.92 35.22
N GLN A 1111 12.19 19.83 35.88
CA GLN A 1111 12.75 19.43 37.17
C GLN A 1111 14.24 19.10 37.02
N ARG A 1112 14.58 18.31 36.00
CA ARG A 1112 15.98 17.96 35.69
C ARG A 1112 16.82 19.20 35.40
N LEU A 1113 16.31 20.14 34.61
CA LEU A 1113 17.04 21.39 34.31
C LEU A 1113 17.24 22.26 35.56
N GLY A 1114 16.29 22.23 36.51
CA GLY A 1114 16.41 22.92 37.80
C GLY A 1114 17.40 22.27 38.76
N GLU A 1115 17.69 20.96 38.60
CA GLU A 1115 18.67 20.21 39.39
C GLU A 1115 20.11 20.32 38.84
N LEU A 1116 20.29 20.89 37.64
CA LEU A 1116 21.60 21.02 36.99
C LEU A 1116 22.29 22.33 37.40
N ASP A 1117 23.46 22.23 38.04
CA ASP A 1117 24.32 23.39 38.32
C ASP A 1117 24.98 23.96 37.05
N VAL A 1118 25.25 23.09 36.06
CA VAL A 1118 25.93 23.42 34.80
C VAL A 1118 25.37 22.55 33.67
N ASP A 1119 25.29 23.10 32.44
CA ASP A 1119 24.94 22.35 31.23
C ASP A 1119 25.98 21.23 30.96
N PRO A 1120 25.56 19.95 30.85
CA PRO A 1120 26.46 18.84 30.45
C PRO A 1120 27.25 19.09 29.16
N TRP A 1121 26.76 19.96 28.28
CA TRP A 1121 27.38 20.32 27.01
C TRP A 1121 28.05 21.71 26.99
N ALA A 1122 28.22 22.37 28.13
CA ALA A 1122 28.80 23.73 28.23
C ALA A 1122 30.15 23.90 27.51
N ASP A 1123 30.95 22.83 27.45
CA ASP A 1123 32.27 22.82 26.81
C ASP A 1123 32.24 22.51 25.30
N MET A 1124 31.11 22.05 24.75
CA MET A 1124 31.03 21.63 23.36
C MET A 1124 31.38 22.77 22.38
N PRO A 1125 30.86 24.01 22.51
CA PRO A 1125 31.21 25.10 21.59
C PRO A 1125 32.70 25.51 21.65
N LYS A 1126 33.34 25.30 22.81
CA LYS A 1126 34.76 25.61 23.06
C LYS A 1126 35.71 24.55 22.53
N THR A 1127 35.22 23.34 22.28
CA THR A 1127 36.03 22.20 21.86
C THR A 1127 36.48 22.37 20.41
N LYS A 1128 37.80 22.49 20.19
CA LYS A 1128 38.41 22.56 18.86
C LYS A 1128 39.27 21.33 18.62
N GLN A 1129 38.78 20.41 17.80
CA GLN A 1129 39.48 19.18 17.44
C GLN A 1129 39.30 18.86 15.95
N THR A 1130 40.25 18.14 15.36
CA THR A 1130 40.28 17.80 13.93
C THR A 1130 40.67 16.35 13.74
N ILE A 1131 40.23 15.74 12.65
CA ILE A 1131 40.65 14.39 12.25
C ILE A 1131 42.13 14.44 11.82
N THR A 1132 43.01 13.75 12.55
CA THR A 1132 44.46 13.73 12.27
C THR A 1132 44.90 12.43 11.60
N ALA A 1133 46.04 12.46 10.91
CA ALA A 1133 46.64 11.25 10.32
C ALA A 1133 46.96 10.18 11.38
N GLN A 1134 47.36 10.59 12.60
CA GLN A 1134 47.63 9.68 13.70
C GLN A 1134 46.36 8.93 14.14
N MET A 1135 45.22 9.61 14.24
CA MET A 1135 43.93 8.97 14.53
C MET A 1135 43.56 7.95 13.46
N ARG A 1136 43.69 8.30 12.17
CA ARG A 1136 43.42 7.38 11.05
C ARG A 1136 44.29 6.12 11.12
N LYS A 1137 45.59 6.30 11.38
CA LYS A 1137 46.54 5.20 11.55
C LYS A 1137 46.16 4.28 12.71
N ARG A 1138 45.72 4.82 13.85
CA ARG A 1138 45.32 4.04 15.04
C ARG A 1138 44.12 3.12 14.76
N ILE A 1139 43.17 3.56 13.93
CA ILE A 1139 41.97 2.78 13.57
C ILE A 1139 42.12 2.01 12.25
N GLY A 1140 43.32 1.93 11.68
CA GLY A 1140 43.59 1.18 10.45
C GLY A 1140 43.05 1.81 9.17
N LEU A 1141 42.74 3.11 9.17
CA LEU A 1141 42.33 3.86 7.99
C LEU A 1141 43.59 4.39 7.27
N LYS A 1142 43.76 4.00 6.00
CA LYS A 1142 44.92 4.38 5.17
C LYS A 1142 44.92 5.87 4.82
#